data_AF-A0A1S9DPY0-F1
#
_entry.id   AF-A0A1S9DPY0-F1
#
_cell.length_a   1.000
_cell.length_b   1.000
_cell.length_c   1.000
_cell.angle_alpha   90.00
_cell.angle_beta   90.00
_cell.angle_gamma   90.00
#
_symmetry.space_group_name_H-M   'P 1'
#
loop_
_entity.id
_entity.type
_entity.pdbx_description
1 polymer ?
#
loop_
_entity_poly.entity_id
_entity_poly.type
_entity_poly.pdbx_seq_one_letter_code
_entity_poly.pdbx_strand_id
1 'polypeptide(L)'
;MNRLSRSLCQVSSHHFRPRPSFTPLVPKRCIGIPPAFLLDEYIPRYQLLTSVDASKKRSLAYAHLRECNLCPRRCGVNRYEETGVCLIGAETVKVNTIAPHRGEEPCIQGFNGSGSVFFSGCNLRCVFCQNHDIAHQRNGFDLTPEELADWFMKLQQVGNCHNINLVTPEHVVPQVALAILTARDMGLNIPIIYNTSSFDSLESLQLMDGLVDIYLPDFKVWKNSTSKRLLKAEDYTETAMESIKAMHKQVGDLCFTSDGIAKKGVLLRHLVMPGKEDEGREIMRWLAENVSKDLYVHIMEQYHPDAHVGKRKRTMKNSKGEEEAEVRYAEINRAVRDDELGSVRDAAVAAGLWRFCLVHRAYSRKSLTHLGLATAALTATAHALHPWSAPFALLAVFYFGGTKATKVKHDIKAQLTLSATGSEGGEGQRTHIQVLANSVVATVLILLHTYVLRGSSAECFENGRSAADLLVVGIVANYAAVAADTFSSELGILSKSKPRLITSPTLRVVPPGTNGGVTAAGLLAGVFGAFTVALASAVLLPFCAESSLVDRVYWTFAFTGWGTLGSVLDSVLGGLLQASVVDKRTGKVVEGEGGKKVLVHPHPRAGGATGYSSASASASGSVQQRKGEKGGIETVHESRKIESGRDLLDNNAVNVLMAFIMSVGAMGVAGWVWGVSVFDIAASV
;
A
#
# COMPACT_ATOMS: atom_id res chain seq x y z
N MET A 1 -41.62 28.28 64.91
CA MET A 1 -40.51 28.31 65.89
C MET A 1 -40.26 26.91 66.42
N ASN A 2 -39.06 26.39 66.14
CA ASN A 2 -38.28 25.36 66.86
C ASN A 2 -38.93 24.03 67.29
N ARG A 3 -38.70 22.97 66.48
CA ARG A 3 -37.77 21.84 66.74
C ARG A 3 -38.15 20.66 65.84
N LEU A 4 -37.45 20.51 64.72
CA LEU A 4 -37.54 19.35 63.83
C LEU A 4 -36.12 18.88 63.53
N SER A 5 -35.72 17.73 64.08
CA SER A 5 -34.68 16.88 63.53
C SER A 5 -34.64 15.57 64.32
N ARG A 6 -34.47 14.46 63.59
CA ARG A 6 -34.22 13.06 63.99
C ARG A 6 -35.45 12.15 64.05
N SER A 7 -35.61 11.31 63.03
CA SER A 7 -35.82 9.86 63.16
C SER A 7 -35.95 9.21 61.77
N LEU A 8 -35.56 7.93 61.70
CA LEU A 8 -35.69 6.95 60.60
C LEU A 8 -34.55 7.02 59.56
N CYS A 9 -33.72 5.99 59.32
CA CYS A 9 -33.84 4.56 59.65
C CYS A 9 -32.45 3.89 59.57
N GLN A 10 -32.14 3.02 60.55
CA GLN A 10 -31.03 2.06 60.54
C GLN A 10 -31.42 0.83 59.72
N VAL A 11 -30.60 0.40 58.74
CA VAL A 11 -30.40 -1.03 58.40
C VAL A 11 -28.95 -1.24 57.90
N SER A 12 -28.39 -2.35 58.37
CA SER A 12 -27.04 -2.91 58.27
C SER A 12 -26.20 -2.65 57.01
N SER A 13 -24.91 -2.37 57.27
CA SER A 13 -23.81 -2.18 56.33
C SER A 13 -23.33 -3.48 55.68
N HIS A 14 -23.72 -3.74 54.44
CA HIS A 14 -22.97 -4.62 53.54
C HIS A 14 -21.83 -3.82 52.88
N HIS A 15 -20.59 -4.30 53.04
CA HIS A 15 -19.42 -3.80 52.31
C HIS A 15 -19.62 -3.95 50.80
N PHE A 16 -20.09 -2.90 50.14
CA PHE A 16 -20.02 -2.75 48.70
C PHE A 16 -18.58 -2.38 48.32
N ARG A 17 -17.83 -3.34 47.76
CA ARG A 17 -16.63 -3.01 46.98
C ARG A 17 -17.06 -2.12 45.81
N PRO A 18 -16.39 -0.98 45.54
CA PRO A 18 -16.69 -0.17 44.37
C PRO A 18 -16.45 -1.01 43.11
N ARG A 19 -17.40 -0.97 42.17
CA ARG A 19 -17.20 -1.52 40.83
C ARG A 19 -15.99 -0.83 40.20
N PRO A 20 -15.04 -1.56 39.58
CA PRO A 20 -13.96 -0.92 38.87
C PRO A 20 -14.57 -0.09 37.73
N SER A 21 -14.23 1.20 37.71
CA SER A 21 -14.53 2.07 36.58
C SER A 21 -13.83 1.49 35.35
N PHE A 22 -14.60 0.96 34.41
CA PHE A 22 -14.10 0.65 33.07
C PHE A 22 -13.79 1.98 32.38
N THR A 23 -12.56 2.47 32.53
CA THR A 23 -11.96 3.34 31.53
C THR A 23 -11.83 2.51 30.25
N PRO A 24 -12.38 2.95 29.11
CA PRO A 24 -12.11 2.27 27.86
C PRO A 24 -10.59 2.31 27.65
N LEU A 25 -9.98 1.13 27.53
CA LEU A 25 -8.60 0.97 27.09
C LEU A 25 -8.52 1.49 25.65
N VAL A 26 -8.32 2.79 25.50
CA VAL A 26 -7.83 3.37 24.25
C VAL A 26 -6.43 2.79 24.08
N PRO A 27 -6.16 1.98 23.03
CA PRO A 27 -4.81 1.52 22.77
C PRO A 27 -3.97 2.76 22.50
N LYS A 28 -3.19 3.20 23.50
CA LYS A 28 -2.14 4.19 23.31
C LYS A 28 -1.12 3.54 22.38
N ARG A 29 -1.28 3.78 21.08
CA ARG A 29 -0.15 3.67 20.16
C ARG A 29 0.91 4.60 20.75
N CYS A 30 2.09 4.06 21.05
CA CYS A 30 3.28 4.90 21.16
C CYS A 30 3.54 5.48 19.78
N ILE A 31 2.83 6.55 19.44
CA ILE A 31 3.16 7.34 18.26
C ILE A 31 4.45 8.05 18.65
N GLY A 32 5.51 7.90 17.85
CA GLY A 32 6.77 8.61 18.06
C GLY A 32 6.67 10.13 17.86
N ILE A 33 5.52 10.73 18.17
CA ILE A 33 5.25 12.16 18.10
C ILE A 33 5.67 12.77 19.45
N PRO A 34 6.64 13.70 19.47
CA PRO A 34 7.02 14.39 20.69
C PRO A 34 5.84 15.18 21.28
N PRO A 35 5.75 15.33 22.62
CA PRO A 35 4.66 16.05 23.28
C PRO A 35 4.40 17.46 22.73
N ALA A 36 5.43 18.15 22.23
CA ALA A 36 5.31 19.48 21.63
C ALA A 36 4.42 19.55 20.37
N PHE A 37 4.17 18.42 19.71
CA PHE A 37 3.33 18.32 18.51
C PHE A 37 2.00 17.61 18.77
N LEU A 38 1.69 17.33 20.04
CA LEU A 38 0.40 16.77 20.45
C LEU A 38 -0.52 17.90 20.93
N LEU A 39 -1.75 17.86 20.44
CA LEU A 39 -2.82 18.76 20.85
C LEU A 39 -3.70 18.03 21.86
N ASP A 40 -3.84 18.60 23.06
CA ASP A 40 -4.77 18.12 24.07
C ASP A 40 -6.22 18.44 23.67
N GLU A 41 -6.43 19.66 23.16
CA GLU A 41 -7.70 20.14 22.64
C GLU A 41 -7.49 20.78 21.26
N TYR A 42 -8.49 20.65 20.40
CA TYR A 42 -8.47 21.23 19.06
C TYR A 42 -9.84 21.80 18.70
N ILE A 43 -9.84 23.07 18.30
CA ILE A 43 -11.00 23.79 17.76
C ILE A 43 -10.58 24.32 16.38
N PRO A 44 -11.36 24.05 15.32
CA PRO A 44 -11.05 24.57 13.99
C PRO A 44 -10.93 26.09 13.96
N ARG A 45 -9.95 26.62 13.23
CA ARG A 45 -9.62 28.05 13.26
C ARG A 45 -10.79 28.94 12.83
N TYR A 46 -11.61 28.49 11.87
CA TYR A 46 -12.78 29.24 11.42
C TYR A 46 -13.85 29.39 12.51
N GLN A 47 -13.89 28.49 13.50
CA GLN A 47 -14.80 28.60 14.65
C GLN A 47 -14.38 29.71 15.62
N LEU A 48 -13.10 30.06 15.65
CA LEU A 48 -12.54 31.10 16.54
C LEU A 48 -12.81 32.52 16.03
N LEU A 49 -13.35 32.68 14.83
CA LEU A 49 -13.62 33.99 14.25
C LEU A 49 -14.79 34.69 14.94
N THR A 50 -14.64 35.98 15.24
CA THR A 50 -15.79 36.79 15.67
C THR A 50 -16.78 36.98 14.50
N SER A 51 -18.01 37.39 14.81
CA SER A 51 -18.99 37.76 13.77
C SER A 51 -18.49 38.90 12.88
N VAL A 52 -17.74 39.86 13.47
CA VAL A 52 -17.11 40.97 12.76
C VAL A 52 -16.04 40.48 11.80
N ASP A 53 -15.15 39.57 12.24
CA ASP A 53 -14.08 39.06 11.39
C ASP A 53 -14.62 38.20 10.25
N ALA A 54 -15.64 37.38 10.53
CA ALA A 54 -16.37 36.64 9.50
C ALA A 54 -16.99 37.58 8.45
N SER A 55 -17.65 38.67 8.89
CA SER A 55 -18.24 39.66 7.97
C SER A 55 -17.19 40.37 7.13
N LYS A 56 -16.04 40.75 7.72
CA LYS A 56 -14.92 41.36 6.99
C LYS A 56 -14.38 40.42 5.92
N LYS A 57 -14.23 39.12 6.25
CA LYS A 57 -13.80 38.11 5.28
C LYS A 57 -14.79 37.90 4.14
N ARG A 58 -16.10 37.88 4.41
CA ARG A 58 -17.13 37.84 3.35
C ARG A 58 -17.01 39.04 2.42
N SER A 59 -16.88 40.25 2.96
CA SER A 59 -16.69 41.47 2.17
C SER A 59 -15.42 41.42 1.33
N LEU A 60 -14.32 40.94 1.91
CA LEU A 60 -13.03 40.83 1.21
C LEU A 60 -13.10 39.79 0.07
N ALA A 61 -13.78 38.67 0.28
CA ALA A 61 -14.02 37.67 -0.77
C ALA A 61 -14.72 38.29 -1.98
N TYR A 62 -15.78 39.07 -1.77
CA TYR A 62 -16.46 39.77 -2.86
C TYR A 62 -15.59 40.83 -3.55
N ALA A 63 -14.73 41.53 -2.81
CA ALA A 63 -13.78 42.48 -3.38
C ALA A 63 -12.77 41.80 -4.31
N HIS A 64 -12.20 40.65 -3.90
CA HIS A 64 -11.32 39.85 -4.76
C HIS A 64 -12.00 39.33 -6.03
N LEU A 65 -13.32 39.12 -6.02
CA LEU A 65 -14.05 38.73 -7.22
C LEU A 65 -14.26 39.90 -8.19
N ARG A 66 -14.34 41.14 -7.69
CA ARG A 66 -14.45 42.36 -8.52
C ARG A 66 -13.14 42.77 -9.16
N GLU A 67 -12.01 42.48 -8.51
CA GLU A 67 -10.67 42.75 -9.03
C GLU A 67 -9.76 41.54 -8.74
N CYS A 68 -9.73 40.60 -9.69
CA CYS A 68 -9.14 39.28 -9.44
C CYS A 68 -7.61 39.31 -9.31
N ASN A 69 -7.13 39.02 -8.10
CA ASN A 69 -5.72 38.86 -7.73
C ASN A 69 -5.44 37.52 -7.02
N LEU A 70 -6.27 36.49 -7.26
CA LEU A 70 -6.24 35.20 -6.55
C LEU A 70 -5.05 34.30 -6.85
N CYS A 71 -4.32 34.58 -7.93
CA CYS A 71 -3.14 33.81 -8.29
C CYS A 71 -2.05 34.74 -8.81
N PRO A 72 -0.79 34.28 -8.89
CA PRO A 72 0.34 35.09 -9.33
C PRO A 72 0.18 35.68 -10.74
N ARG A 73 -0.72 35.14 -11.57
CA ARG A 73 -1.06 35.70 -12.89
C ARG A 73 -1.73 37.07 -12.84
N ARG A 74 -2.32 37.45 -11.68
CA ARG A 74 -2.90 38.79 -11.41
C ARG A 74 -3.68 39.38 -12.58
N CYS A 75 -4.69 38.65 -13.07
CA CYS A 75 -5.40 39.04 -14.28
C CYS A 75 -6.27 40.29 -14.11
N GLY A 76 -6.61 40.72 -12.88
CA GLY A 76 -7.33 41.96 -12.59
C GLY A 76 -8.81 41.98 -13.02
N VAL A 77 -9.28 40.96 -13.74
CA VAL A 77 -10.64 40.90 -14.28
C VAL A 77 -11.71 40.98 -13.19
N ASN A 78 -12.83 41.60 -13.53
CA ASN A 78 -14.05 41.56 -12.76
C ASN A 78 -14.82 40.27 -13.10
N ARG A 79 -14.82 39.31 -12.17
CA ARG A 79 -15.41 37.97 -12.39
C ARG A 79 -16.93 37.94 -12.46
N TYR A 80 -17.60 39.05 -12.15
CA TYR A 80 -19.04 39.22 -12.38
C TYR A 80 -19.37 39.55 -13.83
N GLU A 81 -18.39 40.02 -14.60
CA GLU A 81 -18.58 40.47 -15.99
C GLU A 81 -17.87 39.54 -16.98
N GLU A 82 -16.64 39.12 -16.68
CA GLU A 82 -15.83 38.28 -17.57
C GLU A 82 -14.98 37.26 -16.80
N THR A 83 -14.47 36.25 -17.50
CA THR A 83 -13.59 35.23 -16.90
C THR A 83 -12.13 35.45 -17.27
N GLY A 84 -11.23 35.23 -16.31
CA GLY A 84 -9.79 35.22 -16.58
C GLY A 84 -9.30 33.94 -17.25
N VAL A 85 -7.98 33.73 -17.28
CA VAL A 85 -7.33 32.53 -17.87
C VAL A 85 -7.78 31.22 -17.21
N CYS A 86 -8.25 31.27 -15.96
CA CYS A 86 -8.82 30.11 -15.27
C CYS A 86 -10.23 29.72 -15.75
N LEU A 87 -10.90 30.59 -16.52
CA LEU A 87 -12.25 30.38 -17.07
C LEU A 87 -13.34 30.17 -16.00
N ILE A 88 -13.15 30.72 -14.79
CA ILE A 88 -14.12 30.68 -13.68
C ILE A 88 -14.66 32.08 -13.40
N GLY A 89 -15.98 32.18 -13.27
CA GLY A 89 -16.71 33.41 -12.92
C GLY A 89 -16.83 33.63 -11.40
N ALA A 90 -17.73 34.52 -10.99
CA ALA A 90 -17.92 34.87 -9.58
C ALA A 90 -18.86 33.93 -8.82
N GLU A 91 -19.97 33.51 -9.44
CA GLU A 91 -21.10 32.89 -8.74
C GLU A 91 -20.84 31.45 -8.27
N THR A 92 -20.18 30.65 -9.12
CA THR A 92 -20.04 29.22 -8.88
C THR A 92 -18.58 28.76 -8.93
N VAL A 93 -18.32 27.67 -8.22
CA VAL A 93 -17.11 26.87 -8.38
C VAL A 93 -17.42 25.67 -9.26
N LYS A 94 -16.44 25.23 -10.05
CA LYS A 94 -16.56 23.97 -10.79
C LYS A 94 -15.87 22.85 -10.00
N VAL A 95 -16.60 21.79 -9.69
CA VAL A 95 -16.13 20.64 -8.92
C VAL A 95 -16.30 19.37 -9.73
N ASN A 96 -15.24 18.58 -9.81
CA ASN A 96 -15.28 17.29 -10.50
C ASN A 96 -15.83 16.19 -9.60
N THR A 97 -15.27 16.06 -8.39
CA THR A 97 -15.59 14.97 -7.46
C THR A 97 -15.61 15.49 -6.03
N ILE A 98 -16.63 15.07 -5.26
CA ILE A 98 -16.74 15.28 -3.81
C ILE A 98 -16.97 13.91 -3.17
N ALA A 99 -16.04 13.42 -2.36
CA ALA A 99 -16.17 12.11 -1.72
C ALA A 99 -15.22 11.92 -0.52
N PRO A 100 -15.53 10.98 0.39
CA PRO A 100 -14.54 10.44 1.33
C PRO A 100 -13.39 9.79 0.56
N HIS A 101 -12.23 10.44 0.53
CA HIS A 101 -11.04 10.01 -0.17
C HIS A 101 -10.08 9.28 0.79
N ARG A 102 -9.64 8.09 0.37
CA ARG A 102 -8.70 7.23 1.12
C ARG A 102 -7.33 7.11 0.45
N GLY A 103 -6.96 8.10 -0.36
CA GLY A 103 -5.66 8.19 -1.02
C GLY A 103 -4.70 9.19 -0.39
N GLU A 104 -5.17 10.06 0.52
CA GLU A 104 -4.32 11.07 1.19
C GLU A 104 -3.35 10.43 2.21
N GLU A 105 -2.41 11.24 2.71
CA GLU A 105 -1.47 10.83 3.75
C GLU A 105 -2.19 10.22 4.96
N PRO A 106 -1.66 9.16 5.60
CA PRO A 106 -2.30 8.48 6.73
C PRO A 106 -2.74 9.40 7.87
N CYS A 107 -1.96 10.44 8.17
CA CYS A 107 -2.32 11.42 9.21
C CYS A 107 -3.47 12.36 8.81
N ILE A 108 -3.77 12.48 7.51
CA ILE A 108 -4.85 13.30 6.97
C ILE A 108 -6.12 12.46 6.83
N GLN A 109 -6.03 11.32 6.15
CA GLN A 109 -7.20 10.47 5.91
C GLN A 109 -7.69 9.72 7.15
N GLY A 110 -6.85 9.58 8.19
CA GLY A 110 -7.17 8.83 9.40
C GLY A 110 -7.78 7.46 9.11
N PHE A 111 -8.92 7.16 9.75
CA PHE A 111 -9.64 5.89 9.62
C PHE A 111 -10.93 6.00 8.80
N ASN A 112 -11.55 7.18 8.72
CA ASN A 112 -12.81 7.41 7.99
C ASN A 112 -12.62 8.04 6.60
N GLY A 113 -11.42 8.51 6.27
CA GLY A 113 -11.12 9.19 5.03
C GLY A 113 -11.05 10.72 5.18
N SER A 114 -10.46 11.34 4.17
CA SER A 114 -10.38 12.79 3.98
C SER A 114 -11.59 13.25 3.16
N GLY A 115 -12.32 14.26 3.59
CA GLY A 115 -13.49 14.76 2.85
C GLY A 115 -13.06 15.60 1.65
N SER A 116 -12.59 14.95 0.59
CA SER A 116 -11.94 15.65 -0.52
C SER A 116 -12.94 16.25 -1.51
N VAL A 117 -12.66 17.49 -1.90
CA VAL A 117 -13.34 18.27 -2.93
C VAL A 117 -12.31 18.59 -4.01
N PHE A 118 -12.44 17.93 -5.16
CA PHE A 118 -11.57 18.11 -6.31
C PHE A 118 -12.12 19.20 -7.22
N PHE A 119 -11.54 20.40 -7.13
CA PHE A 119 -11.92 21.51 -8.01
C PHE A 119 -11.43 21.26 -9.43
N SER A 120 -12.20 21.75 -10.40
CA SER A 120 -11.80 21.74 -11.81
C SER A 120 -11.15 23.06 -12.20
N GLY A 121 -10.13 22.95 -13.03
CA GLY A 121 -9.21 24.04 -13.34
C GLY A 121 -8.03 24.08 -12.39
N CYS A 122 -6.95 24.68 -12.87
CA CYS A 122 -5.74 24.96 -12.11
C CYS A 122 -5.12 26.23 -12.69
N ASN A 123 -4.32 26.96 -11.93
CA ASN A 123 -3.59 28.13 -12.42
C ASN A 123 -2.21 27.77 -13.05
N LEU A 124 -1.75 26.52 -12.88
CA LEU A 124 -0.59 25.91 -13.53
C LEU A 124 -0.99 25.06 -14.75
N ARG A 125 -0.01 24.75 -15.62
CA ARG A 125 -0.20 23.85 -16.77
C ARG A 125 0.92 22.81 -16.85
N CYS A 126 1.01 21.99 -15.81
CA CYS A 126 2.06 20.99 -15.67
C CYS A 126 2.02 19.98 -16.83
N VAL A 127 3.15 19.78 -17.50
CA VAL A 127 3.25 18.89 -18.68
C VAL A 127 3.12 17.40 -18.33
N PHE A 128 3.25 17.08 -17.05
CA PHE A 128 3.19 15.75 -16.44
C PHE A 128 1.97 15.59 -15.51
N CYS A 129 0.97 16.47 -15.61
CA CYS A 129 -0.19 16.46 -14.70
C CYS A 129 -0.94 15.12 -14.77
N GLN A 130 -0.97 14.38 -13.66
CA GLN A 130 -1.73 13.12 -13.54
C GLN A 130 -3.25 13.36 -13.51
N ASN A 131 -3.67 14.54 -13.07
CA ASN A 131 -5.06 15.00 -13.04
C ASN A 131 -5.38 15.92 -14.23
N HIS A 132 -4.78 15.66 -15.40
CA HIS A 132 -4.90 16.54 -16.57
C HIS A 132 -6.36 16.76 -17.00
N ASP A 133 -7.19 15.73 -16.90
CA ASP A 133 -8.61 15.71 -17.24
C ASP A 133 -9.47 16.64 -16.35
N ILE A 134 -9.03 16.97 -15.14
CA ILE A 134 -9.74 17.90 -14.25
C ILE A 134 -9.02 19.24 -14.09
N ALA A 135 -7.69 19.27 -14.17
CA ALA A 135 -6.89 20.47 -13.94
C ALA A 135 -6.77 21.35 -15.22
N HIS A 136 -6.70 20.72 -16.40
CA HIS A 136 -6.56 21.45 -17.68
C HIS A 136 -7.86 21.55 -18.46
N GLN A 137 -8.90 20.83 -18.04
CA GLN A 137 -10.22 20.85 -18.67
C GLN A 137 -11.28 21.23 -17.64
N ARG A 138 -12.31 21.96 -18.08
CA ARG A 138 -13.48 22.27 -17.24
C ARG A 138 -14.41 21.06 -17.23
N ASN A 139 -14.27 20.22 -16.22
CA ASN A 139 -15.04 18.98 -16.06
C ASN A 139 -15.75 18.94 -14.71
N GLY A 140 -16.94 18.36 -14.65
CA GLY A 140 -17.76 18.29 -13.44
C GLY A 140 -18.92 19.29 -13.42
N PHE A 141 -19.42 19.56 -12.23
CA PHE A 141 -20.64 20.33 -11.97
C PHE A 141 -20.32 21.67 -11.29
N ASP A 142 -21.19 22.65 -11.52
CA ASP A 142 -21.09 23.98 -10.91
C ASP A 142 -21.86 23.99 -9.58
N LEU A 143 -21.28 24.58 -8.54
CA LEU A 143 -21.89 24.74 -7.22
C LEU A 143 -21.75 26.18 -6.75
N THR A 144 -22.80 26.72 -6.13
CA THR A 144 -22.68 27.98 -5.36
C THR A 144 -21.93 27.75 -4.04
N PRO A 145 -21.46 28.82 -3.36
CA PRO A 145 -20.86 28.69 -2.02
C PRO A 145 -21.78 27.99 -1.00
N GLU A 146 -23.10 28.22 -1.07
CA GLU A 146 -24.09 27.60 -0.19
C GLU A 146 -24.23 26.10 -0.48
N GLU A 147 -24.34 25.72 -1.75
CA GLU A 147 -24.40 24.30 -2.14
C GLU A 147 -23.10 23.56 -1.79
N LEU A 148 -21.95 24.23 -1.92
CA LEU A 148 -20.67 23.68 -1.50
C LEU A 148 -20.61 23.49 0.03
N ALA A 149 -21.17 24.42 0.81
CA ALA A 149 -21.29 24.30 2.25
C ALA A 149 -22.18 23.10 2.65
N ASP A 150 -23.29 22.86 1.95
CA ASP A 150 -24.10 21.65 2.14
C ASP A 150 -23.29 20.37 1.92
N TRP A 151 -22.41 20.35 0.92
CA TRP A 151 -21.51 19.22 0.69
C TRP A 151 -20.49 19.04 1.81
N PHE A 152 -19.94 20.12 2.37
CA PHE A 152 -19.07 20.02 3.56
C PHE A 152 -19.81 19.38 4.73
N MET A 153 -21.06 19.79 4.97
CA MET A 153 -21.89 19.20 6.02
C MET A 153 -22.19 17.72 5.76
N LYS A 154 -22.45 17.32 4.51
CA LYS A 154 -22.64 15.90 4.14
C LYS A 154 -21.37 15.07 4.37
N LEU A 155 -20.19 15.59 4.02
CA LEU A 155 -18.91 14.92 4.27
C LEU A 155 -18.67 14.70 5.77
N GLN A 156 -19.03 15.69 6.60
CA GLN A 156 -18.95 15.57 8.06
C GLN A 156 -19.99 14.58 8.61
N GLN A 157 -21.27 14.78 8.32
CA GLN A 157 -22.38 14.07 8.98
C GLN A 157 -22.58 12.65 8.43
N VAL A 158 -22.53 12.49 7.11
CA VAL A 158 -22.79 11.21 6.43
C VAL A 158 -21.48 10.48 6.15
N GLY A 159 -20.48 11.19 5.65
CA GLY A 159 -19.15 10.63 5.38
C GLY A 159 -18.34 10.31 6.64
N ASN A 160 -18.65 10.97 7.76
CA ASN A 160 -17.88 10.90 9.00
C ASN A 160 -16.37 11.18 8.78
N CYS A 161 -16.06 12.02 7.79
CA CYS A 161 -14.70 12.36 7.40
C CYS A 161 -13.98 13.13 8.51
N HIS A 162 -12.65 12.98 8.57
CA HIS A 162 -11.86 13.65 9.61
C HIS A 162 -11.60 15.13 9.34
N ASN A 163 -11.82 15.57 8.11
CA ASN A 163 -11.51 16.89 7.61
C ASN A 163 -12.28 17.17 6.31
N ILE A 164 -12.29 18.42 5.87
CA ILE A 164 -12.65 18.83 4.51
C ILE A 164 -11.37 19.20 3.77
N ASN A 165 -11.08 18.51 2.68
CA ASN A 165 -9.84 18.67 1.90
C ASN A 165 -10.12 19.30 0.54
N LEU A 166 -9.73 20.56 0.42
CA LEU A 166 -9.93 21.40 -0.73
C LEU A 166 -8.73 21.21 -1.67
N VAL A 167 -8.93 20.45 -2.75
CA VAL A 167 -7.85 20.06 -3.67
C VAL A 167 -7.83 21.00 -4.87
N THR A 168 -6.74 21.75 -5.01
CA THR A 168 -6.54 22.80 -6.03
C THR A 168 -7.56 23.95 -5.96
N PRO A 169 -7.76 24.61 -4.80
CA PRO A 169 -8.74 25.68 -4.65
C PRO A 169 -8.22 27.07 -5.09
N GLU A 170 -6.97 27.20 -5.57
CA GLU A 170 -6.25 28.48 -5.70
C GLU A 170 -7.01 29.51 -6.55
N HIS A 171 -7.68 29.07 -7.62
CA HIS A 171 -8.43 29.95 -8.52
C HIS A 171 -9.87 30.23 -8.06
N VAL A 172 -10.34 29.64 -6.95
CA VAL A 172 -11.71 29.73 -6.42
C VAL A 172 -11.75 30.11 -4.93
N VAL A 173 -10.66 30.65 -4.40
CA VAL A 173 -10.48 30.99 -2.98
C VAL A 173 -11.63 31.83 -2.38
N PRO A 174 -12.16 32.89 -3.03
CA PRO A 174 -13.28 33.66 -2.49
C PRO A 174 -14.54 32.83 -2.28
N GLN A 175 -14.94 32.03 -3.27
CA GLN A 175 -16.12 31.19 -3.17
C GLN A 175 -15.96 30.12 -2.09
N VAL A 176 -14.76 29.55 -1.98
CA VAL A 176 -14.41 28.59 -0.91
C VAL A 176 -14.48 29.25 0.46
N ALA A 177 -13.96 30.47 0.62
CA ALA A 177 -14.03 31.21 1.88
C ALA A 177 -15.48 31.47 2.30
N LEU A 178 -16.34 31.85 1.35
CA LEU A 178 -17.78 32.00 1.58
C LEU A 178 -18.41 30.66 2.01
N ALA A 179 -18.10 29.56 1.32
CA ALA A 179 -18.62 28.24 1.65
C ALA A 179 -18.21 27.77 3.05
N ILE A 180 -16.95 27.99 3.46
CA ILE A 180 -16.49 27.64 4.82
C ILE A 180 -17.26 28.45 5.87
N LEU A 181 -17.44 29.75 5.66
CA LEU A 181 -18.17 30.61 6.58
C LEU A 181 -19.65 30.23 6.66
N THR A 182 -20.27 29.82 5.56
CA THR A 182 -21.65 29.30 5.55
C THR A 182 -21.73 27.95 6.26
N ALA A 183 -20.83 27.01 5.97
CA ALA A 183 -20.80 25.69 6.62
C ALA A 183 -20.53 25.79 8.13
N ARG A 184 -19.71 26.75 8.55
CA ARG A 184 -19.52 27.09 9.97
C ARG A 184 -20.86 27.41 10.64
N ASP A 185 -21.65 28.30 10.04
CA ASP A 185 -22.96 28.71 10.57
C ASP A 185 -23.95 27.53 10.60
N MET A 186 -23.74 26.51 9.76
CA MET A 186 -24.49 25.24 9.74
C MET A 186 -23.98 24.19 10.74
N GLY A 187 -22.88 24.43 11.44
CA GLY A 187 -22.32 23.52 12.46
C GLY A 187 -21.15 22.64 11.99
N LEU A 188 -20.41 23.02 10.96
CA LEU A 188 -19.15 22.36 10.59
C LEU A 188 -18.15 22.46 11.76
N ASN A 189 -17.52 21.36 12.15
CA ASN A 189 -16.63 21.29 13.31
C ASN A 189 -15.36 20.44 13.08
N ILE A 190 -15.07 20.07 11.82
CA ILE A 190 -13.86 19.36 11.41
C ILE A 190 -12.86 20.30 10.71
N PRO A 191 -11.55 19.99 10.73
CA PRO A 191 -10.51 20.83 10.11
C PRO A 191 -10.73 21.07 8.62
N ILE A 192 -10.37 22.27 8.16
CA ILE A 192 -10.21 22.59 6.74
C ILE A 192 -8.76 22.37 6.32
N ILE A 193 -8.60 21.63 5.23
CA ILE A 193 -7.34 21.35 4.58
C ILE A 193 -7.28 22.06 3.23
N TYR A 194 -6.20 22.79 2.99
CA TYR A 194 -5.92 23.48 1.74
C TYR A 194 -4.78 22.78 1.00
N ASN A 195 -5.12 21.96 0.00
CA ASN A 195 -4.19 21.17 -0.80
C ASN A 195 -3.90 21.90 -2.11
N THR A 196 -2.66 22.38 -2.25
CA THR A 196 -2.27 23.39 -3.24
C THR A 196 -0.97 23.03 -3.96
N SER A 197 -0.84 23.56 -5.16
CA SER A 197 0.39 23.57 -5.95
C SER A 197 1.48 24.53 -5.43
N SER A 198 1.18 25.30 -4.37
CA SER A 198 1.99 26.41 -3.83
C SER A 198 2.17 27.57 -4.79
N PHE A 199 1.39 27.63 -5.88
CA PHE A 199 1.36 28.77 -6.79
C PHE A 199 0.21 29.70 -6.43
N ASP A 200 0.17 30.11 -5.16
CA ASP A 200 -0.88 30.95 -4.57
C ASP A 200 -0.45 32.43 -4.57
N SER A 201 -1.42 33.35 -4.56
CA SER A 201 -1.11 34.75 -4.25
C SER A 201 -1.17 35.00 -2.76
N LEU A 202 -0.35 35.94 -2.25
CA LEU A 202 -0.37 36.30 -0.83
C LEU A 202 -1.74 36.85 -0.40
N GLU A 203 -2.42 37.54 -1.29
CA GLU A 203 -3.77 38.07 -1.08
C GLU A 203 -4.79 36.94 -0.85
N SER A 204 -4.68 35.85 -1.63
CA SER A 204 -5.53 34.66 -1.44
C SER A 204 -5.25 33.97 -0.10
N LEU A 205 -3.98 33.82 0.28
CA LEU A 205 -3.59 33.22 1.56
C LEU A 205 -4.02 34.09 2.75
N GLN A 206 -4.02 35.42 2.60
CA GLN A 206 -4.51 36.34 3.62
C GLN A 206 -6.03 36.20 3.83
N LEU A 207 -6.80 36.00 2.75
CA LEU A 207 -8.23 35.72 2.87
C LEU A 207 -8.47 34.41 3.63
N MET A 208 -7.65 33.38 3.37
CA MET A 208 -7.77 32.05 3.98
C MET A 208 -7.20 31.95 5.40
N ASP A 209 -6.45 32.95 5.88
CA ASP A 209 -5.90 32.93 7.24
C ASP A 209 -7.00 32.91 8.30
N GLY A 210 -6.94 31.97 9.22
CA GLY A 210 -7.99 31.72 10.21
C GLY A 210 -9.19 30.95 9.68
N LEU A 211 -9.22 30.58 8.38
CA LEU A 211 -10.18 29.62 7.83
C LEU A 211 -9.55 28.23 7.66
N VAL A 212 -8.29 28.17 7.26
CA VAL A 212 -7.54 26.93 7.03
C VAL A 212 -6.81 26.49 8.28
N ASP A 213 -6.93 25.20 8.58
CA ASP A 213 -6.23 24.55 9.70
C ASP A 213 -4.93 23.90 9.26
N ILE A 214 -4.95 23.22 8.10
CA ILE A 214 -3.81 22.49 7.54
C ILE A 214 -3.55 22.92 6.11
N TYR A 215 -2.29 23.21 5.78
CA TYR A 215 -1.86 23.38 4.40
C TYR A 215 -1.12 22.14 3.91
N LEU A 216 -1.45 21.65 2.71
CA LEU A 216 -0.65 20.67 1.95
C LEU A 216 -0.08 21.32 0.70
N PRO A 217 1.02 22.09 0.83
CA PRO A 217 1.71 22.69 -0.31
C PRO A 217 2.57 21.67 -1.04
N ASP A 218 2.45 21.62 -2.37
CA ASP A 218 3.41 20.94 -3.24
C ASP A 218 4.54 21.91 -3.62
N PHE A 219 5.79 21.58 -3.30
CA PHE A 219 6.96 22.26 -3.87
C PHE A 219 7.52 21.39 -5.01
N LYS A 220 7.22 21.76 -6.26
CA LYS A 220 7.42 20.88 -7.42
C LYS A 220 8.83 20.92 -8.01
N VAL A 221 9.41 22.10 -8.22
CA VAL A 221 10.70 22.31 -8.91
C VAL A 221 11.42 23.53 -8.36
N TRP A 222 12.73 23.62 -8.58
CA TRP A 222 13.58 24.70 -8.05
C TRP A 222 14.05 25.68 -9.14
N LYS A 223 14.50 25.17 -10.30
CA LYS A 223 15.10 26.00 -11.34
C LYS A 223 14.01 26.70 -12.17
N ASN A 224 14.15 28.00 -12.42
CA ASN A 224 13.21 28.77 -13.26
C ASN A 224 13.08 28.19 -14.68
N SER A 225 14.17 27.66 -15.25
CA SER A 225 14.16 26.98 -16.55
C SER A 225 13.29 25.72 -16.53
N THR A 226 13.37 24.93 -15.46
CA THR A 226 12.53 23.74 -15.24
C THR A 226 11.07 24.15 -15.04
N SER A 227 10.81 25.17 -14.22
CA SER A 227 9.47 25.69 -14.01
C SER A 227 8.80 26.17 -15.31
N LYS A 228 9.47 27.04 -16.08
CA LYS A 228 8.96 27.55 -17.35
C LYS A 228 8.66 26.41 -18.32
N ARG A 229 9.55 25.42 -18.39
CA ARG A 229 9.43 24.29 -19.32
C ARG A 229 8.35 23.29 -18.90
N LEU A 230 8.32 22.88 -17.63
CA LEU A 230 7.47 21.80 -17.14
C LEU A 230 6.16 22.26 -16.51
N LEU A 231 6.11 23.42 -15.84
CA LEU A 231 4.90 23.93 -15.18
C LEU A 231 4.17 25.02 -15.99
N LYS A 232 4.87 25.61 -16.97
CA LYS A 232 4.42 26.78 -17.75
C LYS A 232 4.17 28.01 -16.87
N ALA A 233 5.04 28.20 -15.88
CA ALA A 233 5.12 29.35 -15.00
C ALA A 233 6.60 29.74 -14.85
N GLU A 234 6.95 31.02 -14.97
CA GLU A 234 8.37 31.44 -14.93
C GLU A 234 8.85 31.76 -13.51
N ASP A 235 7.92 32.16 -12.65
CA ASP A 235 8.03 32.69 -11.30
C ASP A 235 7.57 31.71 -10.20
N TYR A 236 7.40 30.43 -10.55
CA TYR A 236 6.88 29.40 -9.63
C TYR A 236 7.71 29.28 -8.36
N THR A 237 9.04 29.19 -8.48
CA THR A 237 9.91 28.90 -7.34
C THR A 237 9.82 30.01 -6.31
N GLU A 238 9.94 31.26 -6.74
CA GLU A 238 9.84 32.44 -5.87
C GLU A 238 8.46 32.53 -5.22
N THR A 239 7.40 32.34 -6.02
CA THR A 239 6.02 32.30 -5.50
C THR A 239 5.82 31.20 -4.47
N ALA A 240 6.30 29.99 -4.75
CA ALA A 240 6.14 28.84 -3.85
C ALA A 240 6.86 29.09 -2.53
N MET A 241 8.07 29.66 -2.59
CA MET A 241 8.82 30.06 -1.40
C MET A 241 8.03 31.04 -0.53
N GLU A 242 7.47 32.10 -1.11
CA GLU A 242 6.68 33.09 -0.38
C GLU A 242 5.39 32.50 0.17
N SER A 243 4.68 31.71 -0.64
CA SER A 243 3.44 31.05 -0.29
C SER A 243 3.63 30.08 0.89
N ILE A 244 4.64 29.22 0.82
CA ILE A 244 4.93 28.24 1.88
C ILE A 244 5.31 28.95 3.19
N LYS A 245 6.11 30.02 3.12
CA LYS A 245 6.42 30.85 4.31
C LYS A 245 5.17 31.46 4.91
N ALA A 246 4.27 31.99 4.08
CA ALA A 246 3.01 32.55 4.55
C ALA A 246 2.11 31.48 5.20
N MET A 247 1.98 30.30 4.58
CA MET A 247 1.23 29.16 5.12
C MET A 247 1.78 28.73 6.48
N HIS A 248 3.10 28.52 6.58
CA HIS A 248 3.75 28.13 7.84
C HIS A 248 3.60 29.20 8.92
N LYS A 249 3.73 30.48 8.58
CA LYS A 249 3.48 31.57 9.53
C LYS A 249 2.06 31.55 10.11
N GLN A 250 1.07 31.10 9.33
CA GLN A 250 -0.33 31.05 9.78
C GLN A 250 -0.63 29.86 10.69
N VAL A 251 -0.12 28.66 10.38
CA VAL A 251 -0.52 27.41 11.07
C VAL A 251 0.61 26.70 11.81
N GLY A 252 1.87 27.03 11.54
CA GLY A 252 3.06 26.43 12.14
C GLY A 252 3.35 25.01 11.64
N ASP A 253 4.15 24.27 12.42
CA ASP A 253 4.48 22.88 12.18
C ASP A 253 3.27 21.95 12.43
N LEU A 254 3.29 20.77 11.80
CA LEU A 254 2.17 19.83 11.85
C LEU A 254 1.98 19.24 13.25
N CYS A 255 0.77 19.42 13.79
CA CYS A 255 0.36 18.93 15.10
C CYS A 255 -0.82 17.96 14.99
N PHE A 256 -0.89 17.04 15.95
CA PHE A 256 -1.75 15.87 15.93
C PHE A 256 -2.55 15.72 17.21
N THR A 257 -3.70 15.08 17.13
CA THR A 257 -4.37 14.52 18.31
C THR A 257 -3.75 13.18 18.71
N SER A 258 -4.08 12.68 19.91
CA SER A 258 -3.52 11.45 20.48
C SER A 258 -3.83 10.17 19.67
N ASP A 259 -4.82 10.23 18.78
CA ASP A 259 -5.15 9.19 17.79
C ASP A 259 -4.22 9.18 16.56
N GLY A 260 -3.32 10.16 16.43
CA GLY A 260 -2.38 10.31 15.33
C GLY A 260 -2.93 11.04 14.11
N ILE A 261 -4.09 11.66 14.21
CA ILE A 261 -4.69 12.45 13.13
C ILE A 261 -4.19 13.90 13.22
N ALA A 262 -3.71 14.44 12.11
CA ALA A 262 -3.27 15.83 12.03
C ALA A 262 -4.48 16.77 12.11
N LYS A 263 -4.34 17.86 12.86
CA LYS A 263 -5.40 18.85 13.03
C LYS A 263 -4.99 20.27 12.65
N LYS A 264 -3.69 20.57 12.66
CA LYS A 264 -3.18 21.90 12.36
C LYS A 264 -1.75 21.83 11.85
N GLY A 265 -1.36 22.73 10.96
CA GLY A 265 0.04 22.93 10.56
C GLY A 265 0.30 22.68 9.08
N VAL A 266 1.58 22.64 8.69
CA VAL A 266 1.98 22.43 7.28
C VAL A 266 2.52 21.01 7.09
N LEU A 267 1.97 20.32 6.08
CA LEU A 267 2.53 19.08 5.54
C LEU A 267 2.98 19.31 4.10
N LEU A 268 4.27 19.59 3.91
CA LEU A 268 4.79 19.88 2.58
C LEU A 268 5.03 18.60 1.78
N ARG A 269 4.66 18.61 0.51
CA ARG A 269 4.87 17.49 -0.41
C ARG A 269 5.86 17.86 -1.50
N HIS A 270 6.72 16.91 -1.84
CA HIS A 270 7.67 17.06 -2.94
C HIS A 270 7.64 15.81 -3.81
N LEU A 271 7.19 15.95 -5.06
CA LEU A 271 7.20 14.88 -6.05
C LEU A 271 8.59 14.74 -6.66
N VAL A 272 9.27 13.63 -6.38
CA VAL A 272 10.58 13.37 -6.98
C VAL A 272 10.37 12.97 -8.45
N MET A 273 10.98 13.73 -9.35
CA MET A 273 10.92 13.49 -10.79
C MET A 273 12.26 12.95 -11.32
N PRO A 274 12.22 12.08 -12.36
CA PRO A 274 13.40 11.58 -13.05
C PRO A 274 14.41 12.68 -13.46
N GLY A 275 15.67 12.53 -13.04
CA GLY A 275 16.77 13.43 -13.36
C GLY A 275 16.56 14.86 -12.82
N LYS A 276 15.82 15.00 -11.72
CA LYS A 276 15.55 16.28 -11.02
C LYS A 276 15.83 16.21 -9.52
N GLU A 277 16.51 15.16 -9.07
CA GLU A 277 16.93 14.96 -7.68
C GLU A 277 17.77 16.13 -7.15
N ASP A 278 18.61 16.73 -8.00
CA ASP A 278 19.40 17.92 -7.65
C ASP A 278 18.50 19.08 -7.17
N GLU A 279 17.40 19.33 -7.87
CA GLU A 279 16.42 20.37 -7.50
C GLU A 279 15.68 19.98 -6.22
N GLY A 280 15.36 18.70 -6.04
CA GLY A 280 14.80 18.19 -4.79
C GLY A 280 15.73 18.43 -3.60
N ARG A 281 17.04 18.22 -3.74
CA ARG A 281 18.02 18.50 -2.68
C ARG A 281 18.08 19.98 -2.30
N GLU A 282 17.98 20.88 -3.28
CA GLU A 282 17.92 22.34 -3.03
C GLU A 282 16.63 22.71 -2.26
N ILE A 283 15.48 22.17 -2.68
CA ILE A 283 14.20 22.38 -2.00
C ILE A 283 14.29 21.97 -0.53
N MET A 284 14.83 20.78 -0.25
CA MET A 284 14.94 20.28 1.13
C MET A 284 15.85 21.17 2.00
N ARG A 285 17.00 21.61 1.47
CA ARG A 285 17.89 22.53 2.18
C ARG A 285 17.20 23.85 2.49
N TRP A 286 16.56 24.45 1.48
CA TRP A 286 15.87 25.72 1.65
C TRP A 286 14.75 25.64 2.69
N LEU A 287 13.94 24.58 2.68
CA LEU A 287 12.86 24.38 3.65
C LEU A 287 13.36 24.33 5.09
N ALA A 288 14.45 23.60 5.33
CA ALA A 288 15.05 23.49 6.65
C ALA A 288 15.61 24.82 7.16
N GLU A 289 16.19 25.62 6.26
CA GLU A 289 16.83 26.91 6.58
C GLU A 289 15.82 28.06 6.71
N ASN A 290 14.72 28.03 5.96
CA ASN A 290 13.85 29.19 5.76
C ASN A 290 12.42 29.00 6.29
N VAL A 291 11.99 27.77 6.58
CA VAL A 291 10.62 27.47 7.05
C VAL A 291 10.69 26.90 8.46
N SER A 292 11.13 25.65 8.60
CA SER A 292 11.33 25.00 9.90
C SER A 292 12.09 23.69 9.71
N LYS A 293 13.01 23.39 10.65
CA LYS A 293 13.60 22.04 10.77
C LYS A 293 12.59 21.01 11.29
N ASP A 294 11.49 21.50 11.86
CA ASP A 294 10.39 20.70 12.38
C ASP A 294 9.23 20.54 11.38
N LEU A 295 9.41 21.05 10.16
CA LEU A 295 8.46 20.89 9.08
C LEU A 295 8.28 19.41 8.72
N TYR A 296 7.02 18.98 8.65
CA TYR A 296 6.70 17.66 8.11
C TYR A 296 6.80 17.68 6.59
N VAL A 297 7.57 16.74 6.05
CA VAL A 297 7.75 16.59 4.60
C VAL A 297 7.33 15.20 4.14
N HIS A 298 6.58 15.14 3.05
CA HIS A 298 6.30 13.93 2.30
C HIS A 298 7.06 13.96 0.98
N ILE A 299 8.14 13.18 0.91
CA ILE A 299 8.91 12.95 -0.32
C ILE A 299 8.19 11.83 -1.09
N MET A 300 7.59 12.18 -2.22
CA MET A 300 6.71 11.30 -2.98
C MET A 300 7.47 10.63 -4.13
N GLU A 301 7.32 9.31 -4.23
CA GLU A 301 7.83 8.45 -5.32
C GLU A 301 6.80 8.20 -6.42
N GLN A 302 5.61 8.78 -6.31
CA GLN A 302 4.41 8.47 -7.10
C GLN A 302 4.45 9.02 -8.53
N TYR A 303 5.63 9.40 -9.03
CA TYR A 303 5.77 9.93 -10.38
C TYR A 303 5.55 8.82 -11.40
N HIS A 304 4.62 9.07 -12.33
CA HIS A 304 4.55 8.35 -13.59
C HIS A 304 4.35 9.32 -14.75
N PRO A 305 4.88 9.01 -15.95
CA PRO A 305 4.63 9.80 -17.14
C PRO A 305 3.12 9.92 -17.43
N ASP A 306 2.65 11.13 -17.69
CA ASP A 306 1.26 11.40 -18.07
C ASP A 306 1.16 12.71 -18.88
N ALA A 307 -0.06 13.09 -19.26
CA ALA A 307 -0.45 14.31 -19.95
C ALA A 307 0.27 14.51 -21.29
N HIS A 308 1.41 15.20 -21.30
CA HIS A 308 2.18 15.50 -22.50
C HIS A 308 3.51 14.75 -22.59
N VAL A 309 3.93 14.07 -21.52
CA VAL A 309 5.13 13.25 -21.49
C VAL A 309 4.92 12.01 -22.36
N GLY A 310 5.91 11.61 -23.15
CA GLY A 310 5.80 10.39 -23.96
C GLY A 310 5.02 10.56 -25.28
N LYS A 311 4.37 11.71 -25.53
CA LYS A 311 3.64 11.97 -26.77
C LYS A 311 4.59 12.32 -27.93
N ARG A 312 4.28 11.87 -29.15
CA ARG A 312 5.07 12.18 -30.36
C ARG A 312 5.16 13.69 -30.58
N LYS A 313 6.34 14.19 -30.94
CA LYS A 313 6.47 15.56 -31.47
C LYS A 313 5.82 15.60 -32.86
N ARG A 314 5.09 16.69 -33.16
CA ARG A 314 4.61 16.96 -34.52
C ARG A 314 5.81 17.47 -35.31
N THR A 315 6.40 16.63 -36.15
CA THR A 315 7.50 17.04 -37.04
C THR A 315 6.92 17.85 -38.20
N MET A 316 7.47 19.05 -38.47
CA MET A 316 7.38 19.63 -39.82
C MET A 316 8.29 18.81 -40.73
N LYS A 317 7.79 18.39 -41.90
CA LYS A 317 8.52 17.61 -42.90
C LYS A 317 9.92 18.18 -43.14
N ASN A 318 10.97 17.47 -42.72
CA ASN A 318 12.34 17.75 -43.17
C ASN A 318 12.59 17.02 -44.50
N SER A 319 13.35 17.65 -45.38
CA SER A 319 13.57 17.30 -46.80
C SER A 319 14.28 15.96 -47.06
N LYS A 320 14.48 15.10 -46.05
CA LYS A 320 15.30 13.89 -46.14
C LYS A 320 14.64 12.57 -45.73
N GLY A 321 13.33 12.54 -45.45
CA GLY A 321 12.55 11.29 -45.43
C GLY A 321 12.90 10.24 -44.36
N GLU A 322 13.77 10.54 -43.38
CA GLU A 322 14.03 9.68 -42.22
C GLU A 322 13.15 10.14 -41.04
N GLU A 323 12.19 9.30 -40.64
CA GLU A 323 11.33 9.53 -39.48
C GLU A 323 12.00 9.00 -38.20
N GLU A 324 12.89 9.78 -37.58
CA GLU A 324 13.15 9.57 -36.15
C GLU A 324 11.97 10.11 -35.33
N ALA A 325 11.22 9.21 -34.69
CA ALA A 325 10.08 9.56 -33.86
C ALA A 325 10.54 10.18 -32.54
N GLU A 326 10.90 11.47 -32.55
CA GLU A 326 11.29 12.18 -31.33
C GLU A 326 10.06 12.40 -30.41
N VAL A 327 10.22 12.03 -29.14
CA VAL A 327 9.15 12.05 -28.13
C VAL A 327 9.25 13.30 -27.25
N ARG A 328 8.12 13.87 -26.83
CA ARG A 328 8.08 15.01 -25.92
C ARG A 328 8.50 14.61 -24.51
N TYR A 329 9.39 15.41 -23.92
CA TYR A 329 9.88 15.24 -22.55
C TYR A 329 10.46 13.84 -22.27
N ALA A 330 11.24 13.31 -23.21
CA ALA A 330 11.82 11.96 -23.14
C ALA A 330 12.62 11.72 -21.85
N GLU A 331 13.25 12.77 -21.31
CA GLU A 331 14.09 12.70 -20.11
C GLU A 331 13.30 12.39 -18.82
N ILE A 332 11.99 12.68 -18.80
CA ILE A 332 11.09 12.35 -17.69
C ILE A 332 10.09 11.25 -18.06
N ASN A 333 10.21 10.62 -19.24
CA ASN A 333 9.32 9.54 -19.67
C ASN A 333 9.71 8.18 -19.08
N ARG A 334 9.86 8.11 -17.75
CA ARG A 334 10.18 6.89 -17.00
C ARG A 334 9.76 7.05 -15.54
N ALA A 335 9.74 5.93 -14.80
CA ALA A 335 9.60 6.00 -13.35
C ALA A 335 10.87 6.59 -12.69
N VAL A 336 10.69 7.11 -11.47
CA VAL A 336 11.79 7.52 -10.59
C VAL A 336 12.56 6.30 -10.12
N ARG A 337 13.89 6.41 -9.98
CA ARG A 337 14.75 5.34 -9.47
C ARG A 337 14.96 5.49 -7.96
N ASP A 338 15.26 4.38 -7.30
CA ASP A 338 15.51 4.34 -5.85
C ASP A 338 16.69 5.24 -5.43
N ASP A 339 17.71 5.39 -6.28
CA ASP A 339 18.86 6.27 -6.04
C ASP A 339 18.48 7.76 -6.08
N GLU A 340 17.58 8.16 -7.00
CA GLU A 340 17.08 9.53 -7.10
C GLU A 340 16.24 9.88 -5.86
N LEU A 341 15.35 8.98 -5.46
CA LEU A 341 14.52 9.13 -4.26
C LEU A 341 15.38 9.15 -2.98
N GLY A 342 16.33 8.22 -2.88
CA GLY A 342 17.28 8.13 -1.77
C GLY A 342 18.09 9.41 -1.62
N SER A 343 18.60 9.95 -2.72
CA SER A 343 19.40 11.19 -2.72
C SER A 343 18.64 12.40 -2.16
N VAL A 344 17.36 12.58 -2.53
CA VAL A 344 16.53 13.68 -1.99
C VAL A 344 16.23 13.47 -0.51
N ARG A 345 15.96 12.23 -0.10
CA ARG A 345 15.72 11.88 1.30
C ARG A 345 16.94 12.11 2.17
N ASP A 346 18.11 11.69 1.70
CA ASP A 346 19.37 11.87 2.41
C ASP A 346 19.71 13.36 2.56
N ALA A 347 19.40 14.18 1.54
CA ALA A 347 19.54 15.63 1.63
C ALA A 347 18.57 16.26 2.64
N ALA A 348 17.33 15.80 2.71
CA ALA A 348 16.37 16.24 3.73
C ALA A 348 16.87 15.91 5.14
N VAL A 349 17.32 14.67 5.34
CA VAL A 349 17.93 14.22 6.59
C VAL A 349 19.15 15.07 6.97
N ALA A 350 20.07 15.28 6.02
CA ALA A 350 21.27 16.09 6.24
C ALA A 350 20.96 17.56 6.56
N ALA A 351 19.90 18.12 5.96
CA ALA A 351 19.42 19.47 6.25
C ALA A 351 18.73 19.59 7.62
N GLY A 352 18.43 18.46 8.27
CA GLY A 352 17.79 18.41 9.58
C GLY A 352 16.27 18.24 9.53
N LEU A 353 15.69 17.91 8.38
CA LEU A 353 14.28 17.54 8.23
C LEU A 353 14.11 16.06 8.58
N TRP A 354 13.90 15.78 9.86
CA TRP A 354 13.77 14.40 10.37
C TRP A 354 12.34 13.87 10.37
N ARG A 355 11.36 14.76 10.23
CA ARG A 355 9.92 14.45 10.29
C ARG A 355 9.39 14.15 8.90
N PHE A 356 9.39 12.86 8.57
CA PHE A 356 8.78 12.39 7.32
C PHE A 356 7.37 11.88 7.58
N CYS A 357 6.40 12.37 6.82
CA CYS A 357 5.12 11.68 6.69
C CYS A 357 5.36 10.47 5.78
N LEU A 358 5.79 9.35 6.38
CA LEU A 358 6.10 8.13 5.65
C LEU A 358 4.79 7.48 5.15
N VAL A 359 4.26 7.95 4.02
CA VAL A 359 3.15 7.25 3.33
C VAL A 359 3.59 5.87 2.82
N HIS A 360 4.89 5.65 2.66
CA HIS A 360 5.37 4.46 1.96
C HIS A 360 5.50 3.19 2.83
N ARG A 361 5.68 3.26 4.16
CA ARG A 361 5.99 2.02 4.93
C ARG A 361 4.76 1.19 5.33
N ALA A 362 3.60 1.81 5.51
CA ALA A 362 2.38 1.14 5.97
C ALA A 362 1.39 0.77 4.84
N TYR A 363 1.45 1.43 3.68
CA TYR A 363 0.48 1.22 2.59
C TYR A 363 1.09 0.61 1.31
N SER A 364 2.39 0.81 1.04
CA SER A 364 2.94 0.54 -0.29
C SER A 364 3.14 -0.91 -0.67
N ARG A 365 3.04 -1.85 0.27
CA ARG A 365 3.40 -3.22 -0.11
C ARG A 365 2.36 -3.89 -0.98
N LYS A 366 1.06 -3.55 -0.87
CA LYS A 366 -0.06 -4.33 -1.48
C LYS A 366 0.23 -5.84 -1.51
N SER A 367 1.00 -6.34 -0.53
CA SER A 367 1.65 -7.65 -0.62
C SER A 367 0.67 -8.74 -0.26
N LEU A 368 -0.43 -8.34 0.37
CA LEU A 368 -1.52 -9.17 0.83
C LEU A 368 -2.82 -8.51 0.38
N THR A 369 -3.76 -9.33 -0.09
CA THR A 369 -5.17 -8.93 -0.25
C THR A 369 -5.76 -8.48 1.10
N HIS A 370 -6.86 -7.73 1.12
CA HIS A 370 -7.51 -7.32 2.38
C HIS A 370 -7.81 -8.53 3.31
N LEU A 371 -8.29 -9.62 2.72
CA LEU A 371 -8.53 -10.87 3.44
C LEU A 371 -7.23 -11.56 3.84
N GLY A 372 -6.19 -11.47 3.01
CA GLY A 372 -4.83 -11.93 3.33
C GLY A 372 -4.21 -11.18 4.52
N LEU A 373 -4.44 -9.87 4.63
CA LEU A 373 -3.98 -9.07 5.76
C LEU A 373 -4.69 -9.47 7.06
N ALA A 374 -6.01 -9.64 7.02
CA ALA A 374 -6.78 -10.10 8.17
C ALA A 374 -6.30 -11.50 8.63
N THR A 375 -6.11 -12.42 7.68
CA THR A 375 -5.61 -13.77 7.96
C THR A 375 -4.19 -13.75 8.54
N ALA A 376 -3.29 -12.94 7.96
CA ALA A 376 -1.94 -12.77 8.47
C ALA A 376 -1.93 -12.17 9.88
N ALA A 377 -2.82 -11.21 10.18
CA ALA A 377 -2.97 -10.67 11.52
C ALA A 377 -3.45 -11.72 12.52
N LEU A 378 -4.45 -12.54 12.16
CA LEU A 378 -4.93 -13.64 13.01
C LEU A 378 -3.84 -14.68 13.27
N THR A 379 -3.13 -15.12 12.23
CA THR A 379 -1.99 -16.02 12.36
C THR A 379 -0.92 -15.42 13.27
N ALA A 380 -0.52 -14.17 13.04
CA ALA A 380 0.47 -13.47 13.85
C ALA A 380 0.05 -13.34 15.32
N THR A 381 -1.23 -13.05 15.59
CA THR A 381 -1.77 -13.04 16.96
C THR A 381 -1.69 -14.43 17.58
N ALA A 382 -2.10 -15.50 16.89
CA ALA A 382 -1.98 -16.86 17.41
C ALA A 382 -0.53 -17.23 17.77
N HIS A 383 0.45 -16.76 16.99
CA HIS A 383 1.86 -16.98 17.26
C HIS A 383 2.39 -16.12 18.43
N ALA A 384 1.86 -14.90 18.58
CA ALA A 384 2.22 -13.99 19.66
C ALA A 384 1.58 -14.34 21.01
N LEU A 385 0.50 -15.14 21.01
CA LEU A 385 -0.12 -15.67 22.24
C LEU A 385 0.77 -16.71 22.94
N HIS A 386 1.73 -17.29 22.23
CA HIS A 386 2.64 -18.28 22.78
C HIS A 386 3.57 -17.63 23.84
N PRO A 387 3.83 -18.29 25.00
CA PRO A 387 4.65 -17.70 26.07
C PRO A 387 6.09 -17.37 25.65
N TRP A 388 6.66 -18.16 24.75
CA TRP A 388 7.99 -17.90 24.17
C TRP A 388 7.89 -17.05 22.91
N SER A 389 8.86 -16.16 22.70
CA SER A 389 8.93 -15.28 21.53
C SER A 389 9.29 -16.00 20.22
N ALA A 390 9.84 -17.22 20.31
CA ALA A 390 10.36 -17.96 19.17
C ALA A 390 9.31 -18.17 18.05
N PRO A 391 8.08 -18.65 18.29
CA PRO A 391 7.13 -18.91 17.19
C PRO A 391 6.76 -17.65 16.39
N PHE A 392 6.50 -16.53 17.07
CA PHE A 392 6.24 -15.25 16.40
C PHE A 392 7.46 -14.76 15.61
N ALA A 393 8.66 -14.88 16.18
CA ALA A 393 9.89 -14.46 15.54
C ALA A 393 10.25 -15.33 14.32
N LEU A 394 10.01 -16.65 14.35
CA LEU A 394 10.21 -17.54 13.19
C LEU A 394 9.26 -17.20 12.05
N LEU A 395 7.99 -16.92 12.34
CA LEU A 395 7.03 -16.40 11.37
C LEU A 395 7.53 -15.09 10.73
N ALA A 396 8.07 -14.18 11.54
CA ALA A 396 8.64 -12.92 11.05
C ALA A 396 9.88 -13.13 10.17
N VAL A 397 10.82 -14.01 10.58
CA VAL A 397 12.01 -14.36 9.80
C VAL A 397 11.62 -14.95 8.45
N PHE A 398 10.67 -15.90 8.43
CA PHE A 398 10.13 -16.46 7.20
C PHE A 398 9.49 -15.38 6.31
N TYR A 399 8.60 -14.56 6.86
CA TYR A 399 7.91 -13.52 6.10
C TYR A 399 8.87 -12.51 5.47
N PHE A 400 9.80 -11.96 6.26
CA PHE A 400 10.75 -10.96 5.77
C PHE A 400 11.77 -11.58 4.81
N GLY A 401 12.25 -12.80 5.10
CA GLY A 401 13.15 -13.55 4.24
C GLY A 401 12.52 -13.84 2.88
N GLY A 402 11.33 -14.45 2.87
CA GLY A 402 10.59 -14.74 1.65
C GLY A 402 10.27 -13.48 0.86
N THR A 403 9.85 -12.39 1.52
CA THR A 403 9.59 -11.12 0.82
C THR A 403 10.84 -10.52 0.18
N LYS A 404 12.02 -10.69 0.80
CA LYS A 404 13.28 -10.27 0.18
C LYS A 404 13.60 -11.15 -1.03
N ALA A 405 13.46 -12.48 -0.92
CA ALA A 405 13.69 -13.41 -2.01
C ALA A 405 12.80 -13.13 -3.23
N THR A 406 11.50 -12.88 -3.03
CA THR A 406 10.56 -12.49 -4.09
C THR A 406 11.03 -11.24 -4.83
N LYS A 407 11.60 -10.25 -4.13
CA LYS A 407 12.03 -8.98 -4.74
C LYS A 407 13.34 -9.04 -5.52
N VAL A 408 14.19 -10.04 -5.30
CA VAL A 408 15.47 -10.14 -6.01
C VAL A 408 15.21 -10.32 -7.50
N LYS A 409 15.58 -9.31 -8.31
CA LYS A 409 15.45 -9.32 -9.79
C LYS A 409 14.02 -9.63 -10.27
N HIS A 410 13.02 -9.08 -9.59
CA HIS A 410 11.60 -9.30 -9.89
C HIS A 410 11.24 -9.09 -11.37
N ASP A 411 11.73 -8.01 -11.99
CA ASP A 411 11.43 -7.69 -13.41
C ASP A 411 11.95 -8.76 -14.39
N ILE A 412 13.06 -9.42 -14.05
CA ILE A 412 13.61 -10.52 -14.85
C ILE A 412 12.76 -11.77 -14.65
N LYS A 413 12.34 -12.06 -13.40
CA LYS A 413 11.47 -13.21 -13.08
C LYS A 413 10.13 -13.12 -13.79
N ALA A 414 9.56 -11.91 -13.83
CA ALA A 414 8.28 -11.64 -14.47
C ALA A 414 8.26 -12.01 -15.98
N GLN A 415 9.41 -11.98 -16.63
CA GLN A 415 9.55 -12.32 -18.04
C GLN A 415 9.77 -13.82 -18.30
N LEU A 416 10.00 -14.64 -17.27
CA LEU A 416 10.30 -16.07 -17.41
C LEU A 416 9.04 -16.96 -17.45
N THR A 417 7.93 -16.52 -16.86
CA THR A 417 6.64 -17.21 -16.87
C THR A 417 5.55 -16.34 -17.49
N LEU A 418 4.37 -16.92 -17.77
CA LEU A 418 3.20 -16.22 -18.27
C LEU A 418 2.06 -16.32 -17.27
N SER A 419 1.33 -15.23 -17.04
CA SER A 419 0.08 -15.30 -16.29
C SER A 419 -1.03 -15.90 -17.14
N ALA A 420 -1.89 -16.75 -16.53
CA ALA A 420 -3.07 -17.31 -17.19
C ALA A 420 -4.05 -16.25 -17.74
N THR A 421 -3.98 -15.01 -17.25
CA THR A 421 -4.81 -13.85 -17.65
C THR A 421 -4.22 -13.00 -18.79
N GLY A 422 -3.02 -13.31 -19.28
CA GLY A 422 -2.43 -12.68 -20.46
C GLY A 422 -1.50 -11.48 -20.22
N SER A 423 -1.17 -11.16 -18.96
CA SER A 423 -0.08 -10.23 -18.59
C SER A 423 1.28 -10.95 -18.49
N GLU A 424 2.39 -10.21 -18.48
CA GLU A 424 3.71 -10.74 -18.08
C GLU A 424 3.56 -11.45 -16.71
N GLY A 425 4.24 -12.59 -16.55
CA GLY A 425 4.15 -13.42 -15.33
C GLY A 425 4.66 -12.65 -14.11
N GLY A 426 4.26 -13.07 -12.91
CA GLY A 426 4.62 -12.39 -11.67
C GLY A 426 3.57 -12.64 -10.61
N GLU A 427 4.00 -13.03 -9.41
CA GLU A 427 3.08 -13.25 -8.30
C GLU A 427 2.31 -11.95 -8.01
N GLY A 428 0.98 -12.00 -8.14
CA GLY A 428 0.09 -10.95 -7.67
C GLY A 428 0.10 -10.81 -6.14
N GLN A 429 -0.86 -10.08 -5.58
CA GLN A 429 -0.96 -9.93 -4.12
C GLN A 429 -1.15 -11.30 -3.45
N ARG A 430 -0.43 -11.57 -2.35
CA ARG A 430 -0.59 -12.83 -1.61
C ARG A 430 -2.00 -12.93 -1.03
N THR A 431 -2.63 -14.07 -1.26
CA THR A 431 -3.99 -14.32 -0.79
C THR A 431 -3.99 -14.90 0.63
N HIS A 432 -5.16 -14.88 1.28
CA HIS A 432 -5.37 -15.58 2.55
C HIS A 432 -5.04 -17.08 2.45
N ILE A 433 -5.27 -17.71 1.29
CA ILE A 433 -4.94 -19.11 1.04
C ILE A 433 -3.44 -19.34 1.12
N GLN A 434 -2.63 -18.48 0.47
CA GLN A 434 -1.16 -18.58 0.53
C GLN A 434 -0.60 -18.33 1.94
N VAL A 435 -1.23 -17.45 2.72
CA VAL A 435 -0.86 -17.24 4.13
C VAL A 435 -1.12 -18.50 4.94
N LEU A 436 -2.31 -19.11 4.81
CA LEU A 436 -2.66 -20.34 5.52
C LEU A 436 -1.81 -21.51 5.06
N ALA A 437 -1.53 -21.63 3.76
CA ALA A 437 -0.79 -22.76 3.20
C ALA A 437 0.57 -22.96 3.86
N ASN A 438 1.27 -21.87 4.16
CA ASN A 438 2.61 -21.90 4.76
C ASN A 438 2.60 -21.88 6.30
N SER A 439 1.47 -21.59 6.95
CA SER A 439 1.43 -21.32 8.40
C SER A 439 0.41 -22.14 9.19
N VAL A 440 -0.57 -22.79 8.57
CA VAL A 440 -1.67 -23.46 9.29
C VAL A 440 -1.17 -24.60 10.17
N VAL A 441 -0.23 -25.42 9.68
CA VAL A 441 0.35 -26.54 10.45
C VAL A 441 1.11 -26.01 11.66
N ALA A 442 2.00 -25.03 11.47
CA ALA A 442 2.68 -24.36 12.58
C ALA A 442 1.69 -23.71 13.57
N THR A 443 0.65 -23.03 13.08
CA THR A 443 -0.36 -22.38 13.92
C THR A 443 -1.03 -23.40 14.85
N VAL A 444 -1.44 -24.55 14.31
CA VAL A 444 -2.06 -25.62 15.11
C VAL A 444 -1.10 -26.15 16.17
N LEU A 445 0.16 -26.45 15.80
CA LEU A 445 1.17 -26.93 16.73
C LEU A 445 1.50 -25.91 17.83
N ILE A 446 1.54 -24.61 17.49
CA ILE A 446 1.80 -23.53 18.44
C ILE A 446 0.66 -23.38 19.43
N LEU A 447 -0.59 -23.44 18.98
CA LEU A 447 -1.75 -23.37 19.86
C LEU A 447 -1.80 -24.58 20.79
N LEU A 448 -1.47 -25.77 20.29
CA LEU A 448 -1.37 -26.99 21.10
C LEU A 448 -0.25 -26.87 22.13
N HIS A 449 0.94 -26.41 21.74
CA HIS A 449 2.05 -26.22 22.66
C HIS A 449 1.74 -25.13 23.71
N THR A 450 1.08 -24.04 23.31
CA THR A 450 0.59 -23.00 24.23
C THR A 450 -0.38 -23.57 25.26
N TYR A 451 -1.26 -24.48 24.84
CA TYR A 451 -2.19 -25.14 25.74
C TYR A 451 -1.47 -26.07 26.74
N VAL A 452 -0.53 -26.89 26.28
CA VAL A 452 0.29 -27.77 27.14
C VAL A 452 1.10 -26.95 28.15
N LEU A 453 1.70 -25.84 27.74
CA LEU A 453 2.44 -24.94 28.63
C LEU A 453 1.57 -24.26 29.70
N ARG A 454 0.25 -24.14 29.51
CA ARG A 454 -0.64 -23.60 30.55
C ARG A 454 -0.89 -24.60 31.68
N GLY A 455 -0.80 -25.89 31.40
CA GLY A 455 -0.97 -26.98 32.38
C GLY A 455 0.33 -27.46 33.02
N SER A 456 1.49 -26.99 32.54
CA SER A 456 2.83 -27.43 32.95
C SER A 456 3.68 -26.27 33.48
N SER A 457 4.65 -26.55 34.35
CA SER A 457 5.63 -25.58 34.85
C SER A 457 6.89 -25.47 33.97
N ALA A 458 6.84 -25.95 32.72
CA ALA A 458 7.97 -25.95 31.81
C ALA A 458 8.31 -24.52 31.34
N GLU A 459 9.42 -23.95 31.85
CA GLU A 459 9.88 -22.60 31.51
C GLU A 459 10.88 -22.59 30.34
N CYS A 460 11.47 -23.74 30.00
CA CYS A 460 12.54 -23.86 29.01
C CYS A 460 12.36 -25.09 28.11
N PHE A 461 13.04 -25.07 26.96
CA PHE A 461 13.09 -26.17 26.00
C PHE A 461 14.13 -27.20 26.45
N GLU A 462 13.67 -28.42 26.76
CA GLU A 462 14.48 -29.48 27.37
C GLU A 462 15.19 -30.37 26.34
N ASN A 463 14.96 -30.13 25.05
CA ASN A 463 15.61 -30.77 23.92
C ASN A 463 15.52 -32.32 23.96
N GLY A 464 14.31 -32.83 24.18
CA GLY A 464 13.99 -34.25 24.05
C GLY A 464 13.71 -34.98 25.36
N ARG A 465 13.66 -34.27 26.48
CA ARG A 465 13.29 -34.86 27.78
C ARG A 465 11.79 -34.81 28.06
N SER A 466 11.06 -33.96 27.34
CA SER A 466 9.61 -33.83 27.44
C SER A 466 8.92 -34.13 26.11
N ALA A 467 7.74 -34.75 26.17
CA ALA A 467 6.90 -34.96 24.98
C ALA A 467 6.46 -33.63 24.33
N ALA A 468 6.37 -32.55 25.11
CA ALA A 468 6.04 -31.22 24.60
C ALA A 468 7.11 -30.69 23.61
N ASP A 469 8.37 -31.09 23.76
CA ASP A 469 9.47 -30.68 22.88
C ASP A 469 9.26 -31.14 21.43
N LEU A 470 8.49 -32.22 21.22
CA LEU A 470 8.12 -32.68 19.88
C LEU A 470 7.28 -31.63 19.15
N LEU A 471 6.41 -30.89 19.84
CA LEU A 471 5.64 -29.82 19.21
C LEU A 471 6.56 -28.69 18.72
N VAL A 472 7.59 -28.36 19.49
CA VAL A 472 8.62 -27.36 19.11
C VAL A 472 9.39 -27.83 17.86
N VAL A 473 9.78 -29.11 17.82
CA VAL A 473 10.39 -29.74 16.63
C VAL A 473 9.50 -29.57 15.41
N GLY A 474 8.20 -29.87 15.52
CA GLY A 474 7.26 -29.72 14.42
C GLY A 474 7.13 -28.26 13.95
N ILE A 475 7.11 -27.30 14.87
CA ILE A 475 7.03 -25.85 14.55
C ILE A 475 8.27 -25.39 13.79
N VAL A 476 9.47 -25.75 14.25
CA VAL A 476 10.72 -25.38 13.59
C VAL A 476 10.86 -26.08 12.23
N ALA A 477 10.49 -27.36 12.15
CA ALA A 477 10.49 -28.12 10.90
C ALA A 477 9.56 -27.49 9.85
N ASN A 478 8.34 -27.07 10.24
CA ASN A 478 7.43 -26.35 9.35
C ASN A 478 8.12 -25.15 8.72
N TYR A 479 8.62 -24.23 9.56
CA TYR A 479 9.21 -22.98 9.08
C TYR A 479 10.50 -23.18 8.30
N ALA A 480 11.33 -24.15 8.68
CA ALA A 480 12.54 -24.47 7.93
C ALA A 480 12.21 -25.02 6.55
N ALA A 481 11.22 -25.90 6.43
CA ALA A 481 10.80 -26.50 5.16
C ALA A 481 10.15 -25.47 4.23
N VAL A 482 9.18 -24.68 4.71
CA VAL A 482 8.51 -23.66 3.87
C VAL A 482 9.47 -22.52 3.49
N ALA A 483 10.45 -22.19 4.35
CA ALA A 483 11.48 -21.22 4.00
C ALA A 483 12.45 -21.76 2.94
N ALA A 484 12.88 -23.02 3.07
CA ALA A 484 13.72 -23.67 2.07
C ALA A 484 13.02 -23.68 0.70
N ASP A 485 11.75 -24.08 0.68
CA ASP A 485 10.97 -24.13 -0.54
C ASP A 485 10.78 -22.73 -1.18
N THR A 486 10.39 -21.74 -0.37
CA THR A 486 10.22 -20.36 -0.84
C THR A 486 11.52 -19.80 -1.42
N PHE A 487 12.66 -20.03 -0.78
CA PHE A 487 13.93 -19.52 -1.30
C PHE A 487 14.39 -20.28 -2.56
N SER A 488 14.16 -21.60 -2.58
CA SER A 488 14.50 -22.47 -3.71
C SER A 488 13.74 -22.08 -4.97
N SER A 489 12.43 -21.85 -4.88
CA SER A 489 11.58 -21.43 -6.00
C SER A 489 11.90 -20.00 -6.45
N GLU A 490 11.95 -19.05 -5.51
CA GLU A 490 12.07 -17.61 -5.80
C GLU A 490 13.44 -17.18 -6.33
N LEU A 491 14.50 -17.86 -5.91
CA LEU A 491 15.87 -17.58 -6.37
C LEU A 491 16.35 -18.60 -7.41
N GLY A 492 15.85 -19.84 -7.36
CA GLY A 492 16.22 -20.91 -8.29
C GLY A 492 15.76 -20.67 -9.72
N ILE A 493 14.64 -19.96 -9.92
CA ILE A 493 14.17 -19.57 -11.26
C ILE A 493 15.18 -18.67 -12.02
N LEU A 494 16.04 -17.96 -11.29
CA LEU A 494 17.10 -17.10 -11.85
C LEU A 494 18.38 -17.87 -12.19
N SER A 495 18.41 -19.19 -12.02
CA SER A 495 19.56 -20.03 -12.34
C SER A 495 19.95 -19.93 -13.82
N LYS A 496 21.25 -19.82 -14.09
CA LYS A 496 21.80 -19.88 -15.46
C LYS A 496 21.70 -21.28 -16.05
N SER A 497 21.64 -22.31 -15.20
CA SER A 497 21.51 -23.71 -15.62
C SER A 497 20.03 -24.07 -15.77
N LYS A 498 19.68 -24.74 -16.87
CA LYS A 498 18.30 -25.16 -17.13
C LYS A 498 17.81 -26.15 -16.05
N PRO A 499 16.57 -26.00 -15.52
CA PRO A 499 16.00 -26.92 -14.54
C PRO A 499 15.87 -28.35 -15.06
N ARG A 500 15.93 -29.32 -14.15
CA ARG A 500 15.72 -30.74 -14.43
C ARG A 500 14.56 -31.28 -13.61
N LEU A 501 13.67 -32.04 -14.23
CA LEU A 501 12.49 -32.59 -13.56
C LEU A 501 12.91 -33.72 -12.61
N ILE A 502 12.69 -33.55 -11.31
CA ILE A 502 13.14 -34.49 -10.27
C ILE A 502 12.43 -35.86 -10.34
N THR A 503 11.18 -35.86 -10.82
CA THR A 503 10.37 -37.08 -10.98
C THR A 503 10.69 -37.87 -12.25
N SER A 504 11.53 -37.33 -13.13
CA SER A 504 11.97 -38.00 -14.36
C SER A 504 13.17 -38.91 -14.06
N PRO A 505 13.10 -40.22 -14.37
CA PRO A 505 14.23 -41.14 -14.16
C PRO A 505 15.53 -40.71 -14.87
N THR A 506 15.40 -39.98 -15.98
CA THR A 506 16.51 -39.45 -16.78
C THR A 506 16.89 -38.00 -16.45
N LEU A 507 16.26 -37.37 -15.44
CA LEU A 507 16.42 -35.96 -15.08
C LEU A 507 16.38 -35.03 -16.31
N ARG A 508 15.33 -35.20 -17.13
CA ARG A 508 15.15 -34.44 -18.37
C ARG A 508 15.05 -32.95 -18.08
N VAL A 509 15.54 -32.15 -19.03
CA VAL A 509 15.51 -30.69 -18.94
C VAL A 509 14.09 -30.19 -19.16
N VAL A 510 13.64 -29.25 -18.34
CA VAL A 510 12.31 -28.64 -18.41
C VAL A 510 12.41 -27.10 -18.36
N PRO A 511 11.38 -26.37 -18.84
CA PRO A 511 11.36 -24.91 -18.77
C PRO A 511 11.41 -24.37 -17.32
N PRO A 512 11.98 -23.18 -17.10
CA PRO A 512 11.87 -22.45 -15.83
C PRO A 512 10.42 -22.27 -15.37
N GLY A 513 10.16 -22.43 -14.07
CA GLY A 513 8.82 -22.39 -13.48
C GLY A 513 8.06 -23.72 -13.51
N THR A 514 8.64 -24.80 -14.05
CA THR A 514 7.99 -26.12 -14.05
C THR A 514 7.94 -26.69 -12.64
N ASN A 515 6.77 -27.12 -12.18
CA ASN A 515 6.59 -27.82 -10.90
C ASN A 515 7.44 -29.10 -10.88
N GLY A 516 8.29 -29.23 -9.86
CA GLY A 516 9.29 -30.29 -9.74
C GLY A 516 10.57 -30.11 -10.57
N GLY A 517 10.75 -28.96 -11.21
CA GLY A 517 12.01 -28.58 -11.85
C GLY A 517 13.02 -28.06 -10.83
N VAL A 518 14.13 -28.79 -10.64
CA VAL A 518 15.18 -28.43 -9.68
C VAL A 518 16.45 -27.93 -10.36
N THR A 519 17.16 -27.02 -9.67
CA THR A 519 18.48 -26.53 -10.06
C THR A 519 19.42 -26.53 -8.85
N ALA A 520 20.73 -26.63 -9.09
CA ALA A 520 21.72 -26.53 -8.00
C ALA A 520 21.64 -25.18 -7.27
N ALA A 521 21.40 -24.08 -8.00
CA ALA A 521 21.23 -22.76 -7.41
C ALA A 521 19.96 -22.67 -6.53
N GLY A 522 18.85 -23.27 -6.97
CA GLY A 522 17.63 -23.38 -6.17
C GLY A 522 17.86 -24.18 -4.89
N LEU A 523 18.51 -25.34 -4.97
CA LEU A 523 18.84 -26.16 -3.79
C LEU A 523 19.74 -25.41 -2.80
N LEU A 524 20.76 -24.69 -3.27
CA LEU A 524 21.62 -23.87 -2.40
C LEU A 524 20.84 -22.71 -1.76
N ALA A 525 19.92 -22.08 -2.50
CA ALA A 525 19.03 -21.07 -1.95
C ALA A 525 18.10 -21.67 -0.88
N GLY A 526 17.59 -22.88 -1.10
CA GLY A 526 16.81 -23.62 -0.12
C GLY A 526 17.59 -23.94 1.15
N VAL A 527 18.84 -24.40 1.03
CA VAL A 527 19.75 -24.59 2.18
C VAL A 527 19.92 -23.28 2.97
N PHE A 528 20.12 -22.15 2.28
CA PHE A 528 20.23 -20.85 2.93
C PHE A 528 18.95 -20.42 3.66
N GLY A 529 17.78 -20.66 3.05
CA GLY A 529 16.48 -20.41 3.68
C GLY A 529 16.27 -21.24 4.93
N ALA A 530 16.50 -22.56 4.85
CA ALA A 530 16.43 -23.49 5.98
C ALA A 530 17.41 -23.09 7.10
N PHE A 531 18.66 -22.80 6.75
CA PHE A 531 19.70 -22.38 7.68
C PHE A 531 19.33 -21.12 8.45
N THR A 532 18.75 -20.13 7.78
CA THR A 532 18.33 -18.86 8.40
C THR A 532 17.28 -19.10 9.48
N VAL A 533 16.28 -19.94 9.20
CA VAL A 533 15.24 -20.30 10.18
C VAL A 533 15.79 -21.18 11.30
N ALA A 534 16.61 -22.17 10.96
CA ALA A 534 17.22 -23.07 11.93
C ALA A 534 18.11 -22.31 12.92
N LEU A 535 18.96 -21.41 12.42
CA LEU A 535 19.80 -20.54 13.24
C LEU A 535 18.96 -19.61 14.11
N ALA A 536 17.93 -18.98 13.54
CA ALA A 536 17.01 -18.14 14.33
C ALA A 536 16.35 -18.94 15.46
N SER A 537 15.93 -20.18 15.20
CA SER A 537 15.34 -21.04 16.23
C SER A 537 16.34 -21.40 17.33
N ALA A 538 17.59 -21.69 16.99
CA ALA A 538 18.65 -22.02 17.94
C ALA A 538 19.02 -20.82 18.86
N VAL A 539 18.82 -19.60 18.37
CA VAL A 539 19.06 -18.37 19.14
C VAL A 539 17.86 -18.00 20.01
N LEU A 540 16.65 -18.18 19.50
CA LEU A 540 15.42 -17.63 20.11
C LEU A 540 14.69 -18.61 21.03
N LEU A 541 14.89 -19.92 20.85
CA LEU A 541 14.32 -20.91 21.77
C LEU A 541 15.02 -20.82 23.14
N PRO A 542 14.26 -20.85 24.24
CA PRO A 542 14.82 -20.80 25.59
C PRO A 542 15.34 -22.18 25.98
N PHE A 543 16.46 -22.64 25.40
CA PHE A 543 17.08 -23.90 25.82
C PHE A 543 17.43 -23.87 27.32
N CYS A 544 17.14 -24.94 28.05
CA CYS A 544 17.45 -25.04 29.48
C CYS A 544 18.95 -24.89 29.76
N ALA A 545 19.31 -24.48 30.99
CA ALA A 545 20.69 -24.10 31.36
C ALA A 545 21.75 -25.20 31.15
N GLU A 546 21.34 -26.46 31.06
CA GLU A 546 22.21 -27.62 30.78
C GLU A 546 22.57 -27.75 29.28
N SER A 547 21.97 -26.96 28.40
CA SER A 547 22.25 -27.00 26.97
C SER A 547 23.58 -26.35 26.62
N SER A 548 24.41 -27.09 25.88
CA SER A 548 25.70 -26.61 25.40
C SER A 548 25.56 -25.83 24.09
N LEU A 549 26.58 -25.03 23.75
CA LEU A 549 26.66 -24.40 22.42
C LEU A 549 26.66 -25.46 21.30
N VAL A 550 27.22 -26.64 21.59
CA VAL A 550 27.29 -27.77 20.66
C VAL A 550 25.89 -28.27 20.31
N ASP A 551 24.97 -28.35 21.27
CA ASP A 551 23.58 -28.77 21.03
C ASP A 551 22.85 -27.82 20.08
N ARG A 552 23.08 -26.50 20.23
CA ARG A 552 22.50 -25.48 19.33
C ARG A 552 23.07 -25.55 17.91
N VAL A 553 24.35 -25.91 17.78
CA VAL A 553 24.99 -26.13 16.48
C VAL A 553 24.42 -27.38 15.81
N TYR A 554 24.31 -28.49 16.54
CA TYR A 554 23.68 -29.71 16.03
C TYR A 554 22.21 -29.47 15.63
N TRP A 555 21.45 -28.76 16.46
CA TRP A 555 20.08 -28.33 16.14
C TRP A 555 20.03 -27.56 14.82
N THR A 556 20.90 -26.56 14.67
CA THR A 556 20.95 -25.73 13.46
C THR A 556 21.21 -26.58 12.21
N PHE A 557 22.21 -27.47 12.24
CA PHE A 557 22.52 -28.33 11.09
C PHE A 557 21.43 -29.37 10.81
N ALA A 558 20.84 -29.96 11.85
CA ALA A 558 19.77 -30.95 11.71
C ALA A 558 18.54 -30.32 11.02
N PHE A 559 18.07 -29.16 11.49
CA PHE A 559 16.92 -28.49 10.89
C PHE A 559 17.23 -27.81 9.55
N THR A 560 18.49 -27.45 9.29
CA THR A 560 18.92 -27.02 7.95
C THR A 560 18.79 -28.19 6.96
N GLY A 561 19.28 -29.36 7.32
CA GLY A 561 19.16 -30.58 6.52
C GLY A 561 17.70 -30.97 6.31
N TRP A 562 16.92 -31.01 7.39
CA TRP A 562 15.50 -31.35 7.35
C TRP A 562 14.69 -30.35 6.52
N GLY A 563 14.90 -29.05 6.70
CA GLY A 563 14.24 -28.03 5.89
C GLY A 563 14.58 -28.13 4.41
N THR A 564 15.84 -28.41 4.09
CA THR A 564 16.30 -28.62 2.70
C THR A 564 15.61 -29.83 2.06
N LEU A 565 15.45 -30.94 2.81
CA LEU A 565 14.67 -32.09 2.37
C LEU A 565 13.20 -31.72 2.09
N GLY A 566 12.65 -30.75 2.82
CA GLY A 566 11.30 -30.21 2.58
C GLY A 566 11.13 -29.63 1.18
N SER A 567 12.08 -28.81 0.71
CA SER A 567 12.04 -28.28 -0.68
C SER A 567 12.19 -29.38 -1.73
N VAL A 568 12.97 -30.41 -1.45
CA VAL A 568 13.08 -31.59 -2.33
C VAL A 568 11.75 -32.35 -2.37
N LEU A 569 11.11 -32.55 -1.22
CA LEU A 569 9.79 -33.18 -1.12
C LEU A 569 8.74 -32.36 -1.88
N ASP A 570 8.73 -31.03 -1.73
CA ASP A 570 7.84 -30.15 -2.48
C ASP A 570 8.02 -30.34 -3.98
N SER A 571 9.27 -30.35 -4.47
CA SER A 571 9.57 -30.60 -5.88
C SER A 571 9.09 -31.97 -6.36
N VAL A 572 9.19 -33.02 -5.54
CA VAL A 572 8.66 -34.36 -5.87
C VAL A 572 7.14 -34.34 -5.92
N LEU A 573 6.48 -33.78 -4.91
CA LEU A 573 5.03 -33.68 -4.84
C LEU A 573 4.47 -32.84 -5.98
N GLY A 574 5.08 -31.69 -6.27
CA GLY A 574 4.70 -30.84 -7.40
C GLY A 574 4.90 -31.53 -8.74
N GLY A 575 6.03 -32.22 -8.94
CA GLY A 575 6.28 -32.97 -10.17
C GLY A 575 5.36 -34.18 -10.39
N LEU A 576 4.71 -34.70 -9.34
CA LEU A 576 3.77 -35.83 -9.39
C LEU A 576 2.29 -35.38 -9.42
N LEU A 577 1.94 -34.39 -8.61
CA LEU A 577 0.56 -34.05 -8.24
C LEU A 577 0.07 -32.69 -8.76
N GLN A 578 0.95 -31.87 -9.35
CA GLN A 578 0.57 -30.58 -9.97
C GLN A 578 0.82 -30.63 -11.47
N ALA A 579 -0.15 -30.17 -12.26
CA ALA A 579 0.06 -30.00 -13.70
C ALA A 579 0.86 -28.72 -13.98
N SER A 580 2.02 -28.87 -14.62
CA SER A 580 2.74 -27.73 -15.22
C SER A 580 2.23 -27.51 -16.64
N VAL A 581 1.65 -26.35 -16.93
CA VAL A 581 1.10 -26.04 -18.25
C VAL A 581 2.04 -25.10 -18.98
N VAL A 582 2.37 -25.41 -20.24
CA VAL A 582 3.24 -24.60 -21.10
C VAL A 582 2.43 -24.07 -22.27
N ASP A 583 2.67 -22.80 -22.63
CA ASP A 583 2.12 -22.19 -23.84
C ASP A 583 2.90 -22.69 -25.07
N LYS A 584 2.21 -23.29 -26.05
CA LYS A 584 2.85 -23.90 -27.23
C LYS A 584 3.57 -22.88 -28.11
N ARG A 585 3.19 -21.60 -28.07
CA ARG A 585 3.76 -20.53 -28.89
C ARG A 585 5.07 -19.99 -28.31
N THR A 586 5.13 -19.80 -27.00
CA THR A 586 6.29 -19.18 -26.32
C THR A 586 7.20 -20.20 -25.64
N GLY A 587 6.74 -21.42 -25.37
CA GLY A 587 7.47 -22.43 -24.62
C GLY A 587 7.63 -22.11 -23.13
N LYS A 588 6.93 -21.08 -22.62
CA LYS A 588 6.98 -20.65 -21.22
C LYS A 588 5.88 -21.33 -20.39
N VAL A 589 6.18 -21.55 -19.12
CA VAL A 589 5.20 -22.07 -18.15
C VAL A 589 4.16 -21.00 -17.86
N VAL A 590 2.90 -21.41 -17.80
CA VAL A 590 1.74 -20.59 -17.48
C VAL A 590 1.38 -20.82 -16.02
N GLU A 591 1.28 -19.75 -15.25
CA GLU A 591 0.94 -19.78 -13.82
C GLU A 591 -0.49 -19.27 -13.61
N GLY A 592 -1.23 -19.93 -12.70
CA GLY A 592 -2.57 -19.50 -12.31
C GLY A 592 -2.51 -18.48 -11.17
N GLU A 593 -3.44 -17.52 -11.18
CA GLU A 593 -3.51 -16.46 -10.18
C GLU A 593 -3.66 -17.04 -8.76
N GLY A 594 -2.79 -16.62 -7.83
CA GLY A 594 -2.80 -17.07 -6.44
C GLY A 594 -2.47 -18.57 -6.25
N GLY A 595 -1.79 -19.20 -7.22
CA GLY A 595 -1.42 -20.61 -7.18
C GLY A 595 -2.52 -21.59 -7.60
N LYS A 596 -3.58 -21.09 -8.25
CA LYS A 596 -4.69 -21.91 -8.77
C LYS A 596 -4.27 -22.74 -10.00
N LYS A 597 -5.02 -23.82 -10.26
CA LYS A 597 -4.87 -24.67 -11.45
C LYS A 597 -5.10 -23.87 -12.74
N VAL A 598 -4.34 -24.21 -13.79
CA VAL A 598 -4.43 -23.58 -15.11
C VAL A 598 -5.30 -24.42 -16.04
N LEU A 599 -6.32 -23.79 -16.63
CA LEU A 599 -7.21 -24.45 -17.58
C LEU A 599 -6.50 -24.74 -18.92
N VAL A 600 -6.59 -26.00 -19.37
CA VAL A 600 -6.00 -26.51 -20.61
C VAL A 600 -7.01 -26.50 -21.78
N HIS A 601 -8.32 -26.57 -21.50
CA HIS A 601 -9.40 -26.54 -22.50
C HIS A 601 -10.45 -25.46 -22.19
N PRO A 602 -10.95 -24.70 -23.18
CA PRO A 602 -12.15 -23.87 -23.00
C PRO A 602 -13.41 -24.74 -22.99
N HIS A 603 -14.34 -24.50 -22.05
CA HIS A 603 -15.64 -25.16 -22.05
C HIS A 603 -16.50 -24.72 -23.27
N PRO A 604 -17.31 -25.61 -23.87
CA PRO A 604 -18.37 -25.20 -24.79
C PRO A 604 -19.41 -24.38 -24.01
N ARG A 605 -19.77 -23.19 -24.52
CA ARG A 605 -20.87 -22.39 -23.96
C ARG A 605 -22.19 -23.17 -24.10
N ALA A 606 -22.77 -23.59 -22.98
CA ALA A 606 -24.16 -24.03 -22.93
C ALA A 606 -25.09 -22.81 -23.02
N GLY A 607 -26.05 -22.88 -23.94
CA GLY A 607 -27.03 -21.82 -24.18
C GLY A 607 -28.06 -21.67 -23.05
N GLY A 608 -28.68 -20.49 -23.01
CA GLY A 608 -29.76 -20.15 -22.09
C GLY A 608 -30.29 -18.74 -22.33
N ALA A 609 -31.43 -18.65 -23.01
CA ALA A 609 -32.13 -17.45 -23.49
C ALA A 609 -32.55 -16.43 -22.41
N THR A 610 -32.54 -15.14 -22.80
CA THR A 610 -33.66 -14.16 -22.80
C THR A 610 -33.08 -12.88 -23.45
N GLY A 611 -33.48 -12.39 -24.61
CA GLY A 611 -34.84 -12.02 -25.00
C GLY A 611 -35.09 -10.55 -24.62
N TYR A 612 -34.77 -9.59 -25.48
CA TYR A 612 -35.60 -8.43 -25.86
C TYR A 612 -34.87 -7.53 -26.87
N SER A 613 -35.62 -7.17 -27.92
CA SER A 613 -35.37 -6.19 -29.00
C SER A 613 -34.83 -4.85 -28.48
N SER A 614 -34.19 -3.98 -29.25
CA SER A 614 -34.57 -3.47 -30.57
C SER A 614 -33.50 -2.54 -31.14
N ALA A 615 -33.53 -2.38 -32.47
CA ALA A 615 -33.00 -1.28 -33.33
C ALA A 615 -32.07 -1.84 -34.43
N SER A 616 -32.65 -2.29 -35.55
CA SER A 616 -32.92 -1.49 -36.76
C SER A 616 -31.69 -1.23 -37.62
N ALA A 617 -31.58 -1.96 -38.72
CA ALA A 617 -31.59 -1.40 -40.07
C ALA A 617 -31.16 -2.46 -41.08
N SER A 618 -32.13 -2.86 -41.88
CA SER A 618 -32.02 -3.55 -43.15
C SER A 618 -31.13 -2.80 -44.15
N ALA A 619 -30.26 -3.53 -44.85
CA ALA A 619 -30.01 -3.28 -46.27
C ALA A 619 -29.51 -4.58 -46.93
N SER A 620 -30.44 -5.20 -47.64
CA SER A 620 -30.23 -6.26 -48.61
C SER A 620 -29.37 -5.77 -49.78
N GLY A 621 -28.34 -6.53 -50.14
CA GLY A 621 -27.59 -6.41 -51.39
C GLY A 621 -27.32 -7.81 -51.94
N SER A 622 -27.94 -8.09 -53.08
CA SER A 622 -28.03 -9.35 -53.81
C SER A 622 -26.71 -9.87 -54.40
N VAL A 623 -26.55 -11.20 -54.35
CA VAL A 623 -26.14 -12.10 -55.47
C VAL A 623 -24.75 -11.88 -56.07
N GLN A 624 -23.83 -12.85 -55.97
CA GLN A 624 -23.60 -13.87 -57.01
C GLN A 624 -22.46 -14.84 -56.64
N GLN A 625 -22.70 -16.12 -56.94
CA GLN A 625 -21.83 -17.27 -56.72
C GLN A 625 -20.48 -17.18 -57.44
N ARG A 626 -19.43 -17.74 -56.83
CA ARG A 626 -18.57 -18.71 -57.54
C ARG A 626 -17.87 -19.68 -56.59
N LYS A 627 -17.97 -20.95 -56.99
CA LYS A 627 -17.38 -22.16 -56.40
C LYS A 627 -15.86 -22.05 -56.22
N GLY A 628 -15.36 -22.53 -55.08
CA GLY A 628 -13.97 -22.82 -54.82
C GLY A 628 -13.79 -23.58 -53.51
N GLU A 629 -13.53 -24.87 -53.63
CA GLU A 629 -12.78 -25.74 -52.70
C GLU A 629 -13.32 -26.12 -51.30
N LYS A 630 -13.62 -27.41 -51.20
CA LYS A 630 -13.40 -28.38 -50.11
C LYS A 630 -13.24 -27.82 -48.69
N GLY A 631 -14.18 -28.23 -47.84
CA GLY A 631 -14.16 -28.03 -46.40
C GLY A 631 -12.86 -28.48 -45.76
N GLY A 632 -12.19 -27.52 -45.12
CA GLY A 632 -11.27 -27.76 -44.02
C GLY A 632 -12.07 -27.68 -42.73
N ILE A 633 -12.04 -28.76 -41.96
CA ILE A 633 -12.37 -28.75 -40.54
C ILE A 633 -11.48 -27.67 -39.91
N GLU A 634 -12.06 -26.60 -39.34
CA GLU A 634 -11.32 -25.68 -38.49
C GLU A 634 -10.80 -26.47 -37.28
N THR A 635 -9.55 -26.92 -37.37
CA THR A 635 -8.81 -27.44 -36.25
C THR A 635 -8.62 -26.30 -35.26
N VAL A 636 -9.39 -26.33 -34.17
CA VAL A 636 -9.15 -25.49 -32.99
C VAL A 636 -7.71 -25.71 -32.56
N HIS A 637 -6.83 -24.74 -32.83
CA HIS A 637 -5.44 -24.81 -32.39
C HIS A 637 -5.39 -24.73 -30.87
N GLU A 638 -5.13 -25.86 -30.21
CA GLU A 638 -4.82 -25.92 -28.78
C GLU A 638 -3.57 -25.08 -28.49
N SER A 639 -3.74 -23.96 -27.77
CA SER A 639 -2.65 -23.04 -27.41
C SER A 639 -1.79 -23.51 -26.23
N ARG A 640 -2.27 -24.44 -25.39
CA ARG A 640 -1.62 -24.88 -24.15
C ARG A 640 -1.40 -26.40 -24.13
N LYS A 641 -0.34 -26.85 -23.46
CA LYS A 641 0.00 -28.26 -23.28
C LYS A 641 0.46 -28.53 -21.84
N ILE A 642 0.06 -29.66 -21.26
CA ILE A 642 0.65 -30.12 -19.99
C ILE A 642 2.06 -30.65 -20.26
N GLU A 643 3.05 -30.10 -19.55
CA GLU A 643 4.47 -30.45 -19.65
C GLU A 643 4.87 -31.55 -18.66
N SER A 644 4.34 -31.52 -17.44
CA SER A 644 4.63 -32.52 -16.38
C SER A 644 3.51 -32.58 -15.33
N GLY A 645 3.50 -33.68 -14.57
CA GLY A 645 2.60 -33.91 -13.43
C GLY A 645 1.16 -34.25 -13.79
N ARG A 646 0.32 -34.42 -12.76
CA ARG A 646 -1.12 -34.68 -12.85
C ARG A 646 -1.87 -33.51 -12.26
N ASP A 647 -3.04 -33.14 -12.78
CA ASP A 647 -3.80 -32.00 -12.25
C ASP A 647 -4.63 -32.37 -11.00
N LEU A 648 -3.98 -32.93 -9.97
CA LEU A 648 -4.64 -33.42 -8.75
C LEU A 648 -4.74 -32.32 -7.69
N LEU A 649 -3.63 -31.65 -7.41
CA LEU A 649 -3.52 -30.60 -6.40
C LEU A 649 -3.08 -29.27 -7.03
N ASP A 650 -3.45 -28.16 -6.39
CA ASP A 650 -2.93 -26.84 -6.73
C ASP A 650 -1.66 -26.52 -5.94
N ASN A 651 -1.11 -25.31 -6.11
CA ASN A 651 0.14 -24.95 -5.42
C ASN A 651 0.00 -24.95 -3.91
N ASN A 652 -1.05 -24.29 -3.42
CA ASN A 652 -1.29 -24.13 -1.99
C ASN A 652 -1.51 -25.46 -1.28
N ALA A 653 -2.19 -26.42 -1.92
CA ALA A 653 -2.43 -27.74 -1.36
C ALA A 653 -1.15 -28.58 -1.24
N VAL A 654 -0.22 -28.47 -2.19
CA VAL A 654 1.09 -29.13 -2.08
C VAL A 654 1.92 -28.53 -0.96
N ASN A 655 1.95 -27.20 -0.82
CA ASN A 655 2.66 -26.54 0.27
C ASN A 655 2.14 -26.99 1.64
N VAL A 656 0.81 -27.11 1.82
CA VAL A 656 0.22 -27.63 3.06
C VAL A 656 0.62 -29.08 3.30
N LEU A 657 0.56 -29.92 2.27
CA LEU A 657 0.89 -31.35 2.38
C LEU A 657 2.36 -31.54 2.73
N MET A 658 3.26 -30.81 2.06
CA MET A 658 4.69 -30.81 2.36
C MET A 658 4.94 -30.34 3.80
N ALA A 659 4.40 -29.19 4.19
CA ALA A 659 4.56 -28.64 5.53
C ALA A 659 4.06 -29.63 6.61
N PHE A 660 2.93 -30.30 6.36
CA PHE A 660 2.40 -31.33 7.24
C PHE A 660 3.33 -32.54 7.37
N ILE A 661 3.76 -33.13 6.24
CA ILE A 661 4.67 -34.30 6.23
C ILE A 661 5.98 -33.96 6.92
N MET A 662 6.58 -32.80 6.63
CA MET A 662 7.86 -32.40 7.21
C MET A 662 7.73 -32.11 8.71
N SER A 663 6.63 -31.52 9.16
CA SER A 663 6.40 -31.24 10.59
C SER A 663 6.17 -32.53 11.39
N VAL A 664 5.23 -33.37 10.95
CA VAL A 664 4.90 -34.62 11.64
C VAL A 664 6.04 -35.64 11.52
N GLY A 665 6.70 -35.68 10.36
CA GLY A 665 7.88 -36.53 10.16
C GLY A 665 9.03 -36.16 11.09
N ALA A 666 9.29 -34.86 11.29
CA ALA A 666 10.31 -34.40 12.23
C ALA A 666 9.97 -34.83 13.67
N MET A 667 8.70 -34.69 14.05
CA MET A 667 8.21 -35.13 15.36
C MET A 667 8.41 -36.64 15.55
N GLY A 668 8.09 -37.45 14.54
CA GLY A 668 8.28 -38.90 14.59
C GLY A 668 9.75 -39.31 14.69
N VAL A 669 10.62 -38.69 13.89
CA VAL A 669 12.07 -38.93 13.94
C VAL A 669 12.65 -38.49 15.28
N ALA A 670 12.31 -37.29 15.77
CA ALA A 670 12.77 -36.79 17.06
C ALA A 670 12.26 -37.65 18.22
N GLY A 671 10.99 -38.08 18.18
CA GLY A 671 10.43 -39.01 19.18
C GLY A 671 11.17 -40.35 19.20
N TRP A 672 11.53 -40.89 18.04
CA TRP A 672 12.35 -42.10 17.96
C TRP A 672 13.78 -41.89 18.49
N VAL A 673 14.43 -40.78 18.13
CA VAL A 673 15.80 -40.45 18.60
C VAL A 673 15.84 -40.20 20.11
N TRP A 674 14.82 -39.55 20.67
CA TRP A 674 14.75 -39.19 22.08
C TRP A 674 14.05 -40.26 22.95
N GLY A 675 13.44 -41.28 22.36
CA GLY A 675 12.70 -42.30 23.08
C GLY A 675 11.40 -41.81 23.71
N VAL A 676 10.79 -40.76 23.14
CA VAL A 676 9.56 -40.12 23.64
C VAL A 676 8.41 -40.34 22.66
N SER A 677 7.24 -40.69 23.16
CA SER A 677 6.07 -40.97 22.31
C SER A 677 5.27 -39.70 22.02
N VAL A 678 4.84 -39.55 20.77
CA VAL A 678 3.88 -38.50 20.37
C VAL A 678 2.55 -38.66 21.10
N PHE A 679 2.20 -39.88 21.51
CA PHE A 679 0.99 -40.15 22.31
C PHE A 679 1.07 -39.59 23.73
N ASP A 680 2.28 -39.38 24.27
CA ASP A 680 2.48 -38.79 25.60
C ASP A 680 2.15 -37.29 25.64
N ILE A 681 2.08 -36.65 24.46
CA ILE A 681 1.57 -35.27 24.31
C ILE A 681 0.11 -35.22 24.74
N ALA A 682 -0.70 -36.21 24.36
CA ALA A 682 -2.13 -36.25 24.70
C ALA A 682 -2.38 -36.49 26.20
N ALA A 683 -1.41 -37.09 26.92
CA ALA A 683 -1.45 -37.21 28.37
C ALA A 683 -1.05 -35.90 29.10
N SER A 684 -0.47 -34.94 28.36
CA SER A 684 -0.03 -33.63 28.84
C SER A 684 -1.03 -32.50 28.50
N VAL A 685 -2.14 -32.84 27.82
CA VAL A 685 -3.27 -31.98 27.41
C VAL A 685 -4.46 -32.31 28.31
#